data_AF-A0A2E8W9T1-F1
#
_entry.id   AF-A0A2E8W9T1-F1
#
_cell.length_a   1.000
_cell.length_b   1.000
_cell.length_c   1.000
_cell.angle_alpha   90.00
_cell.angle_beta   90.00
_cell.angle_gamma   90.00
#
_symmetry.space_group_name_H-M   'P 1'
#
loop_
_entity.id
_entity.type
_entity.pdbx_description
1 polymer ?
#
loop_
_entity_poly.entity_id
_entity_poly.type
_entity_poly.pdbx_seq_one_letter_code
_entity_poly.pdbx_strand_id
1 'polypeptide(L)'
;MPVLFDEIARLPMPGDNVAIVTQPLDAGTNIQVDQDEIVLSHGLLEGHRFALRRIPQGEFLLSWDLPFGVATRDIEPGEYVCNTGILDALSLRNLPFDLPEAPNFQDRIVPFDVSEKNFVPGEQVAPTETPRTFSGYDRGKRGIGTRNTIVLLGTSSRTGSFVKLLEKRFADRIDAHPNLDGIVAVAHTEGGESDKPNNYEYVLRTLSGFCVHPNVGAVIAVDYGTESITNDDLKAYLAQNDYPISDVPHAYFRIEGNLNNNLDDAARVVEGWIDSVSATPRTDQPVSALKIALQCGGSDAFSGVSGNPLASWVAREVIRNGGAANLAETDELIGAEAYVLQNAKDLETARKFVAKVEAYKELAAWHGTSAEGNPSGGNKYRGLYNIVLKSIGAAMKRHPDVRLDAVIDYGEPMVEPGYYFMDSPGNDLESIAGQVASGCNVIFFVTGNGSITNFPFVPTLKIITTTGRYELLSGEMDVNAGAYLDGQSMDEVGATFYDQTLGVASGERSKGELAKHAQVSLWRNWRQTDTTNLATIESSLPPTGSPLAIADPGGPIAQSFSGWTTPEGEASSDAVGLILPTSLCSGQIAQKCAEQLNAFRVGVPDTLSRYTALVHTEGCGVAGEETERIYTRSMLNYLTHPSVRFAFIMEHGCEKTHNDFIRHHLDEYGIDRGRFGWASIQLDGGIDNVLDRAREWFADKVASAAPSKRQPRPLSDLRIGIASEGAVSGEVVTVIGALVNRLCSHGGTVIVPATDGLWQDPVYVNTTVGEFDGRATLPHGGRPETQGLHAVENPTSHWVETLTGLAAAGTDMILALPGDHPLQGHPLVPTLQVTDATLSSRFADDIDVDVEANGLDLLVARVAETASGSYTPRTVGLGNTDFQFTRGLLGVSM
;
A
#
# COMPACT_ATOMS: atom_id res chain seq x y z
N MET A 1 -6.63 -8.13 -47.16
CA MET A 1 -7.14 -9.50 -46.96
C MET A 1 -7.67 -9.56 -45.54
N PRO A 2 -8.77 -10.25 -45.27
CA PRO A 2 -9.28 -10.37 -43.91
C PRO A 2 -8.26 -11.10 -43.03
N VAL A 3 -8.15 -10.67 -41.78
CA VAL A 3 -7.31 -11.29 -40.74
C VAL A 3 -8.14 -12.34 -40.01
N LEU A 4 -7.54 -13.47 -39.61
CA LEU A 4 -8.29 -14.51 -38.91
C LEU A 4 -8.58 -14.08 -37.46
N PHE A 5 -9.80 -14.36 -36.97
CA PHE A 5 -10.21 -14.04 -35.60
C PHE A 5 -9.20 -14.49 -34.54
N ASP A 6 -8.77 -15.75 -34.60
CA ASP A 6 -7.86 -16.35 -33.62
C ASP A 6 -6.44 -15.77 -33.65
N GLU A 7 -6.09 -14.95 -34.65
CA GLU A 7 -4.80 -14.24 -34.68
C GLU A 7 -4.84 -12.94 -33.87
N ILE A 8 -6.03 -12.36 -33.65
CA ILE A 8 -6.16 -10.98 -33.18
C ILE A 8 -7.14 -10.77 -32.02
N ALA A 9 -7.94 -11.79 -31.69
CA ALA A 9 -8.97 -11.69 -30.67
C ALA A 9 -9.24 -13.03 -29.96
N ARG A 10 -9.84 -12.95 -28.78
CA ARG A 10 -10.27 -14.09 -27.97
C ARG A 10 -11.72 -13.91 -27.56
N LEU A 11 -12.47 -15.01 -27.60
CA LEU A 11 -13.81 -15.11 -27.05
C LEU A 11 -13.76 -15.99 -25.80
N PRO A 12 -14.04 -15.48 -24.60
CA PRO A 12 -13.89 -16.26 -23.37
C PRO A 12 -14.77 -17.51 -23.32
N MET A 13 -16.05 -17.39 -23.70
CA MET A 13 -16.99 -18.51 -23.78
C MET A 13 -17.84 -18.44 -25.06
N PRO A 14 -18.31 -19.57 -25.61
CA PRO A 14 -19.06 -19.59 -26.87
C PRO A 14 -20.39 -18.80 -26.87
N GLY A 15 -21.01 -18.55 -25.71
CA GLY A 15 -22.24 -17.75 -25.61
C GLY A 15 -22.00 -16.24 -25.55
N ASP A 16 -20.74 -15.80 -25.39
CA ASP A 16 -20.36 -14.40 -25.37
C ASP A 16 -20.69 -13.70 -26.68
N ASN A 17 -21.02 -12.41 -26.61
CA ASN A 17 -21.37 -11.59 -27.77
C ASN A 17 -20.36 -10.47 -28.06
N VAL A 18 -19.30 -10.36 -27.24
CA VAL A 18 -18.21 -9.41 -27.41
C VAL A 18 -16.86 -10.14 -27.33
N ALA A 19 -15.94 -9.81 -28.22
CA ALA A 19 -14.60 -10.39 -28.25
C ALA A 19 -13.56 -9.41 -27.67
N ILE A 20 -12.48 -9.94 -27.12
CA ILE A 20 -11.34 -9.18 -26.59
C ILE A 20 -10.23 -9.16 -27.63
N VAL A 21 -9.72 -7.99 -28.03
CA VAL A 21 -8.58 -7.93 -28.95
C VAL A 21 -7.26 -8.22 -28.22
N THR A 22 -6.37 -9.00 -28.83
CA THR A 22 -5.07 -9.39 -28.24
C THR A 22 -3.91 -8.49 -28.66
N GLN A 23 -4.18 -7.48 -29.49
CA GLN A 23 -3.21 -6.49 -29.95
C GLN A 23 -3.95 -5.21 -30.38
N PRO A 24 -3.25 -4.06 -30.50
CA PRO A 24 -3.84 -2.86 -31.07
C PRO A 24 -4.30 -3.09 -32.51
N LEU A 25 -5.49 -2.61 -32.86
CA LEU A 25 -6.07 -2.74 -34.20
C LEU A 25 -6.54 -1.38 -34.73
N ASP A 26 -6.39 -1.17 -36.03
CA ASP A 26 -6.82 0.04 -36.71
C ASP A 26 -8.32 -0.03 -37.10
N ALA A 27 -8.95 1.14 -37.18
CA ALA A 27 -10.29 1.26 -37.76
C ALA A 27 -10.33 0.71 -39.19
N GLY A 28 -11.40 0.01 -39.56
CA GLY A 28 -11.53 -0.61 -40.88
C GLY A 28 -10.81 -1.95 -41.04
N THR A 29 -10.16 -2.47 -39.99
CA THR A 29 -9.63 -3.86 -40.00
C THR A 29 -10.77 -4.83 -40.31
N ASN A 30 -10.58 -5.66 -41.35
CA ASN A 30 -11.53 -6.69 -41.76
C ASN A 30 -11.14 -8.03 -41.11
N ILE A 31 -12.05 -8.62 -40.36
CA ILE A 31 -11.85 -9.80 -39.52
C ILE A 31 -12.73 -10.93 -40.06
N GLN A 32 -12.11 -12.07 -40.38
CA GLN A 32 -12.82 -13.30 -40.70
C GLN A 32 -13.20 -14.02 -39.41
N VAL A 33 -14.50 -14.15 -39.15
CA VAL A 33 -15.06 -14.94 -38.04
C VAL A 33 -15.91 -16.05 -38.66
N ASP A 34 -15.47 -17.29 -38.53
CA ASP A 34 -16.05 -18.44 -39.24
C ASP A 34 -16.21 -18.17 -40.76
N GLN A 35 -17.45 -18.02 -41.23
CA GLN A 35 -17.79 -17.74 -42.63
C GLN A 35 -18.13 -16.28 -42.90
N ASP A 36 -18.19 -15.44 -41.87
CA ASP A 36 -18.60 -14.04 -41.94
C ASP A 36 -17.38 -13.09 -41.89
N GLU A 37 -17.55 -11.90 -42.47
CA GLU A 37 -16.57 -10.82 -42.40
C GLU A 37 -17.13 -9.68 -41.54
N ILE A 38 -16.35 -9.25 -40.54
CA ILE A 38 -16.67 -8.15 -39.63
C ILE A 38 -15.64 -7.04 -39.81
N VAL A 39 -16.09 -5.79 -39.95
CA VAL A 39 -15.21 -4.62 -40.11
C VAL A 39 -15.27 -3.76 -38.86
N LEU A 40 -14.10 -3.45 -38.29
CA LEU A 40 -14.04 -2.61 -37.09
C LEU A 40 -14.44 -1.16 -37.38
N SER A 41 -15.32 -0.60 -36.56
CA SER A 41 -15.77 0.79 -36.73
C SER A 41 -14.76 1.83 -36.23
N HIS A 42 -13.91 1.47 -35.26
CA HIS A 42 -12.90 2.34 -34.64
C HIS A 42 -11.59 1.55 -34.43
N GLY A 43 -10.52 2.28 -34.11
CA GLY A 43 -9.31 1.66 -33.56
C GLY A 43 -9.57 1.10 -32.17
N LEU A 44 -8.89 0.02 -31.82
CA LEU A 44 -8.99 -0.66 -30.53
C LEU A 44 -7.60 -0.81 -29.93
N LEU A 45 -7.47 -0.55 -28.63
CA LEU A 45 -6.28 -0.91 -27.86
C LEU A 45 -6.34 -2.40 -27.50
N GLU A 46 -5.17 -3.00 -27.26
CA GLU A 46 -5.07 -4.34 -26.67
C GLU A 46 -5.97 -4.46 -25.41
N GLY A 47 -6.73 -5.55 -25.31
CA GLY A 47 -7.67 -5.83 -24.23
C GLY A 47 -9.06 -5.22 -24.39
N HIS A 48 -9.27 -4.31 -25.34
CA HIS A 48 -10.59 -3.71 -25.59
C HIS A 48 -11.49 -4.60 -26.45
N ARG A 49 -12.76 -4.25 -26.52
CA ARG A 49 -13.81 -5.17 -26.98
C ARG A 49 -14.61 -4.65 -28.16
N PHE A 50 -14.97 -5.56 -29.06
CA PHE A 50 -15.90 -5.30 -30.15
C PHE A 50 -17.02 -6.33 -30.18
N ALA A 51 -18.17 -5.95 -30.75
CA ALA A 51 -19.32 -6.85 -30.88
C ALA A 51 -19.10 -7.87 -32.01
N LEU A 52 -19.34 -9.15 -31.73
CA LEU A 52 -19.27 -10.22 -32.75
C LEU A 52 -20.56 -10.37 -33.55
N ARG A 53 -21.68 -9.94 -32.98
CA ARG A 53 -23.02 -10.03 -33.55
C ARG A 53 -23.82 -8.80 -33.16
N ARG A 54 -24.95 -8.56 -33.83
CA ARG A 54 -25.88 -7.50 -33.44
C ARG A 54 -26.37 -7.71 -32.00
N ILE A 55 -26.26 -6.68 -31.18
CA ILE A 55 -26.79 -6.62 -29.80
C ILE A 55 -27.88 -5.55 -29.78
N PRO A 56 -29.18 -5.92 -29.77
CA PRO A 56 -30.28 -4.96 -29.70
C PRO A 56 -30.26 -4.11 -28.42
N GLN A 57 -30.82 -2.90 -28.48
CA GLN A 57 -31.05 -2.07 -27.31
C GLN A 57 -31.80 -2.84 -26.21
N GLY A 58 -31.31 -2.75 -24.97
CA GLY A 58 -31.88 -3.42 -23.81
C GLY A 58 -31.39 -4.86 -23.60
N GLU A 59 -30.67 -5.45 -24.54
CA GLU A 59 -30.04 -6.77 -24.39
C GLU A 59 -28.72 -6.69 -23.61
N PHE A 60 -28.34 -7.82 -23.01
CA PHE A 60 -27.10 -7.92 -22.24
C PHE A 60 -25.86 -8.05 -23.12
N LEU A 61 -24.77 -7.44 -22.68
CA LEU A 61 -23.43 -7.75 -23.14
C LEU A 61 -22.85 -8.83 -22.22
N LEU A 62 -22.30 -9.88 -22.81
CA LEU A 62 -21.89 -11.11 -22.13
C LEU A 62 -20.38 -11.33 -22.23
N SER A 63 -19.77 -11.73 -21.12
CA SER A 63 -18.40 -12.25 -21.06
C SER A 63 -18.37 -13.41 -20.05
N TRP A 64 -17.74 -14.53 -20.40
CA TRP A 64 -17.85 -15.80 -19.68
C TRP A 64 -19.31 -16.26 -19.45
N ASP A 65 -20.17 -16.06 -20.45
CA ASP A 65 -21.62 -16.30 -20.43
C ASP A 65 -22.39 -15.52 -19.35
N LEU A 66 -21.76 -14.51 -18.74
CA LEU A 66 -22.33 -13.68 -17.69
C LEU A 66 -22.50 -12.22 -18.15
N PRO A 67 -23.61 -11.57 -17.75
CA PRO A 67 -23.87 -10.19 -18.13
C PRO A 67 -22.97 -9.23 -17.38
N PHE A 68 -22.32 -8.31 -18.09
CA PHE A 68 -21.55 -7.20 -17.49
C PHE A 68 -22.14 -5.81 -17.79
N GLY A 69 -23.08 -5.71 -18.72
CA GLY A 69 -23.68 -4.45 -19.11
C GLY A 69 -24.93 -4.64 -19.97
N VAL A 70 -25.65 -3.56 -20.23
CA VAL A 70 -26.85 -3.54 -21.06
C VAL A 70 -26.69 -2.52 -22.18
N ALA A 71 -27.02 -2.91 -23.41
CA ALA A 71 -26.94 -2.04 -24.57
C ALA A 71 -27.92 -0.87 -24.45
N THR A 72 -27.42 0.36 -24.60
CA THR A 72 -28.25 1.60 -24.53
C THR A 72 -28.84 1.98 -25.89
N ARG A 73 -28.30 1.40 -26.95
CA ARG A 73 -28.76 1.45 -28.35
C ARG A 73 -28.40 0.12 -29.02
N ASP A 74 -28.90 -0.10 -30.23
CA ASP A 74 -28.42 -1.22 -31.05
C ASP A 74 -26.90 -1.08 -31.30
N ILE A 75 -26.17 -2.19 -31.11
CA ILE A 75 -24.72 -2.32 -31.37
C ILE A 75 -24.56 -3.30 -32.54
N GLU A 76 -24.01 -2.85 -33.66
CA GLU A 76 -23.79 -3.70 -34.84
C GLU A 76 -22.44 -4.46 -34.74
N PRO A 77 -22.27 -5.59 -35.47
CA PRO A 77 -21.01 -6.34 -35.50
C PRO A 77 -19.83 -5.44 -35.90
N GLY A 78 -18.70 -5.57 -35.19
CA GLY A 78 -17.49 -4.77 -35.42
C GLY A 78 -17.50 -3.42 -34.70
N GLU A 79 -18.59 -3.04 -34.04
CA GLU A 79 -18.59 -1.83 -33.21
C GLU A 79 -17.73 -1.98 -31.97
N TYR A 80 -16.93 -0.94 -31.67
CA TYR A 80 -16.25 -0.79 -30.39
C TYR A 80 -17.28 -0.64 -29.27
N VAL A 81 -17.27 -1.59 -28.34
CA VAL A 81 -18.09 -1.57 -27.13
C VAL A 81 -17.44 -0.64 -26.11
N CYS A 82 -18.18 0.36 -25.60
CA CYS A 82 -17.68 1.32 -24.61
C CYS A 82 -18.80 1.88 -23.72
N ASN A 83 -18.50 2.06 -22.43
CA ASN A 83 -19.31 2.79 -21.45
C ASN A 83 -18.69 4.17 -21.19
N THR A 84 -19.38 5.00 -20.40
CA THR A 84 -18.89 6.33 -20.01
C THR A 84 -17.51 6.25 -19.35
N GLY A 85 -17.31 5.30 -18.41
CA GLY A 85 -16.06 5.18 -17.67
C GLY A 85 -14.85 4.89 -18.54
N ILE A 86 -14.99 4.09 -19.60
CA ILE A 86 -13.93 3.83 -20.58
C ILE A 86 -13.63 5.09 -21.38
N LEU A 87 -14.65 5.79 -21.88
CA LEU A 87 -14.44 7.02 -22.64
C LEU A 87 -13.75 8.09 -21.79
N ASP A 88 -14.16 8.29 -20.54
CA ASP A 88 -13.53 9.24 -19.62
C ASP A 88 -12.06 8.88 -19.38
N ALA A 89 -11.77 7.62 -19.03
CA ALA A 89 -10.42 7.17 -18.74
C ALA A 89 -9.47 7.23 -19.95
N LEU A 90 -10.00 7.04 -21.16
CA LEU A 90 -9.24 7.13 -22.40
C LEU A 90 -9.09 8.57 -22.91
N SER A 91 -10.05 9.46 -22.62
CA SER A 91 -10.02 10.86 -23.05
C SER A 91 -8.86 11.66 -22.45
N LEU A 92 -8.36 11.24 -21.30
CA LEU A 92 -7.21 11.81 -20.61
C LEU A 92 -5.87 11.36 -21.22
N ARG A 93 -5.87 10.51 -22.26
CA ARG A 93 -4.68 9.91 -22.86
C ARG A 93 -4.50 10.35 -24.31
N ASN A 94 -3.23 10.37 -24.75
CA ASN A 94 -2.88 10.64 -26.14
C ASN A 94 -2.99 9.36 -26.98
N LEU A 95 -4.10 9.19 -27.71
CA LEU A 95 -4.38 8.00 -28.50
C LEU A 95 -4.12 8.23 -30.01
N PRO A 96 -3.75 7.19 -30.77
CA PRO A 96 -3.48 7.31 -32.21
C PRO A 96 -4.75 7.31 -33.08
N PHE A 97 -5.94 7.27 -32.48
CA PHE A 97 -7.23 7.21 -33.16
C PHE A 97 -8.31 7.94 -32.36
N ASP A 98 -9.40 8.28 -33.04
CA ASP A 98 -10.57 8.92 -32.42
C ASP A 98 -11.41 7.91 -31.62
N LEU A 99 -11.89 8.33 -30.45
CA LEU A 99 -12.81 7.56 -29.63
C LEU A 99 -14.26 7.71 -30.14
N PRO A 100 -15.14 6.73 -29.88
CA PRO A 100 -16.58 6.87 -30.13
C PRO A 100 -17.15 8.13 -29.44
N GLU A 101 -18.04 8.85 -30.14
CA GLU A 101 -18.63 10.11 -29.63
C GLU A 101 -19.51 9.91 -28.38
N ALA A 102 -20.08 8.72 -28.21
CA ALA A 102 -20.99 8.40 -27.12
C ALA A 102 -20.89 6.92 -26.72
N PRO A 103 -21.13 6.59 -25.44
CA PRO A 103 -21.16 5.21 -24.98
C PRO A 103 -22.34 4.45 -25.60
N ASN A 104 -22.16 3.15 -25.83
CA ASN A 104 -23.19 2.27 -26.43
C ASN A 104 -23.73 1.20 -25.47
N PHE A 105 -23.20 1.13 -24.25
CA PHE A 105 -23.79 0.34 -23.17
C PHE A 105 -23.64 1.05 -21.81
N GLN A 106 -24.41 0.60 -20.84
CA GLN A 106 -24.32 1.02 -19.44
C GLN A 106 -24.05 -0.16 -18.52
N ASP A 107 -23.35 0.09 -17.42
CA ASP A 107 -23.00 -0.93 -16.44
C ASP A 107 -24.25 -1.48 -15.75
N ARG A 108 -24.26 -2.80 -15.50
CA ARG A 108 -25.38 -3.47 -14.84
C ARG A 108 -24.88 -4.64 -14.01
N ILE A 109 -24.94 -4.50 -12.69
CA ILE A 109 -24.83 -5.63 -11.77
C ILE A 109 -26.20 -6.32 -11.71
N VAL A 110 -26.24 -7.61 -12.03
CA VAL A 110 -27.46 -8.42 -11.88
C VAL A 110 -27.52 -8.92 -10.44
N PRO A 111 -28.57 -8.60 -9.67
CA PRO A 111 -28.71 -9.12 -8.31
C PRO A 111 -28.70 -10.64 -8.30
N PHE A 112 -27.91 -11.23 -7.41
CA PHE A 112 -27.83 -12.66 -7.23
C PHE A 112 -28.60 -13.10 -5.99
N ASP A 113 -29.42 -14.14 -6.12
CA ASP A 113 -30.13 -14.76 -5.01
C ASP A 113 -29.90 -16.28 -5.03
N VAL A 114 -29.60 -16.85 -3.86
CA VAL A 114 -29.37 -18.28 -3.73
C VAL A 114 -30.74 -18.97 -3.75
N SER A 115 -31.03 -19.69 -4.83
CA SER A 115 -32.27 -20.47 -4.94
C SER A 115 -32.26 -21.67 -3.99
N GLU A 116 -32.66 -21.47 -2.74
CA GLU A 116 -32.60 -22.51 -1.70
C GLU A 116 -33.38 -23.77 -2.08
N LYS A 117 -34.48 -23.60 -2.83
CA LYS A 117 -35.33 -24.72 -3.28
C LYS A 117 -34.64 -25.61 -4.32
N ASN A 118 -33.72 -25.04 -5.10
CA ASN A 118 -33.04 -25.72 -6.20
C ASN A 118 -31.54 -25.91 -5.91
N PHE A 119 -31.09 -25.63 -4.67
CA PHE A 119 -29.70 -25.75 -4.30
C PHE A 119 -29.27 -27.22 -4.31
N VAL A 120 -28.20 -27.52 -5.05
CA VAL A 120 -27.58 -28.85 -5.09
C VAL A 120 -26.18 -28.72 -4.49
N PRO A 121 -25.87 -29.44 -3.40
CA PRO A 121 -24.53 -29.51 -2.85
C PRO A 121 -23.51 -29.94 -3.91
N GLY A 122 -22.42 -29.20 -3.95
CA GLY A 122 -21.30 -29.43 -4.85
C GLY A 122 -20.50 -30.69 -4.52
N GLU A 123 -19.89 -31.28 -5.54
CA GLU A 123 -18.90 -32.35 -5.41
C GLU A 123 -17.50 -31.77 -5.54
N GLN A 124 -16.58 -32.21 -4.67
CA GLN A 124 -15.18 -31.81 -4.75
C GLN A 124 -14.45 -32.70 -5.77
N VAL A 125 -13.39 -32.16 -6.39
CA VAL A 125 -12.52 -32.90 -7.32
C VAL A 125 -11.99 -34.19 -6.70
N ALA A 126 -11.92 -35.24 -7.52
CA ALA A 126 -11.42 -36.55 -7.08
C ALA A 126 -9.95 -36.45 -6.65
N PRO A 127 -9.57 -37.07 -5.51
CA PRO A 127 -8.18 -37.14 -5.08
C PRO A 127 -7.27 -37.74 -6.16
N THR A 128 -6.02 -37.31 -6.21
CA THR A 128 -5.02 -37.90 -7.10
C THR A 128 -4.67 -39.32 -6.66
N GLU A 129 -4.44 -40.21 -7.62
CA GLU A 129 -3.95 -41.57 -7.36
C GLU A 129 -2.45 -41.61 -7.09
N THR A 130 -1.72 -40.56 -7.49
CA THR A 130 -0.27 -40.43 -7.33
C THR A 130 0.08 -39.15 -6.57
N PRO A 131 -0.03 -39.15 -5.22
CA PRO A 131 0.32 -37.99 -4.41
C PRO A 131 1.79 -37.61 -4.60
N ARG A 132 2.06 -36.31 -4.68
CA ARG A 132 3.42 -35.77 -4.79
C ARG A 132 3.93 -35.21 -3.46
N THR A 133 5.22 -34.95 -3.41
CA THR A 133 5.92 -34.36 -2.25
C THR A 133 6.71 -33.11 -2.64
N PHE A 134 7.11 -32.33 -1.63
CA PHE A 134 8.06 -31.22 -1.71
C PHE A 134 8.98 -31.22 -0.47
N SER A 135 10.12 -30.54 -0.52
CA SER A 135 11.09 -30.49 0.58
C SER A 135 10.76 -29.37 1.58
N GLY A 136 10.04 -29.68 2.67
CA GLY A 136 9.50 -28.71 3.63
C GLY A 136 10.03 -28.87 5.07
N TYR A 137 9.74 -27.88 5.92
CA TYR A 137 10.06 -27.89 7.35
C TYR A 137 8.88 -28.38 8.18
N ASP A 138 9.01 -29.52 8.85
CA ASP A 138 7.97 -30.04 9.73
C ASP A 138 7.86 -29.22 11.02
N ARG A 139 6.68 -28.65 11.29
CA ARG A 139 6.37 -27.89 12.52
C ARG A 139 5.32 -28.60 13.39
N GLY A 140 5.05 -29.89 13.14
CA GLY A 140 4.04 -30.66 13.85
C GLY A 140 2.65 -30.05 13.68
N LYS A 141 1.99 -29.69 14.79
CA LYS A 141 0.61 -29.17 14.77
C LYS A 141 0.46 -27.85 14.00
N ARG A 142 1.55 -27.09 13.82
CA ARG A 142 1.54 -25.84 13.05
C ARG A 142 1.52 -26.06 11.53
N GLY A 143 1.71 -27.30 11.07
CA GLY A 143 1.78 -27.66 9.65
C GLY A 143 3.20 -27.71 9.12
N ILE A 144 3.35 -27.54 7.80
CA ILE A 144 4.64 -27.65 7.10
C ILE A 144 5.03 -26.29 6.50
N GLY A 145 6.25 -25.85 6.79
CA GLY A 145 6.81 -24.62 6.26
C GLY A 145 7.50 -24.83 4.91
N THR A 146 7.31 -23.90 3.99
CA THR A 146 8.10 -23.75 2.75
C THR A 146 9.38 -22.94 2.97
N ARG A 147 9.40 -22.15 4.05
CA ARG A 147 10.54 -21.35 4.52
C ARG A 147 10.78 -21.56 6.02
N ASN A 148 11.95 -21.16 6.48
CA ASN A 148 12.34 -21.14 7.87
C ASN A 148 12.92 -19.77 8.21
N THR A 149 12.07 -18.91 8.75
CA THR A 149 12.37 -17.50 8.97
C THR A 149 12.24 -17.11 10.44
N ILE A 150 13.11 -16.24 10.93
CA ILE A 150 12.91 -15.54 12.20
C ILE A 150 12.17 -14.23 11.92
N VAL A 151 11.02 -14.01 12.56
CA VAL A 151 10.18 -12.83 12.33
C VAL A 151 10.37 -11.81 13.44
N LEU A 152 10.63 -10.56 13.05
CA LEU A 152 10.71 -9.38 13.91
C LEU A 152 9.39 -8.59 13.76
N LEU A 153 8.46 -8.81 14.68
CA LEU A 153 7.08 -8.35 14.56
C LEU A 153 6.85 -7.08 15.37
N GLY A 154 6.49 -5.97 14.71
CA GLY A 154 5.90 -4.83 15.41
C GLY A 154 4.43 -5.14 15.71
N THR A 155 3.96 -4.93 16.95
CA THR A 155 2.52 -5.09 17.26
C THR A 155 1.68 -3.91 16.79
N SER A 156 2.32 -2.78 16.53
CA SER A 156 1.70 -1.55 16.06
C SER A 156 2.62 -0.80 15.10
N SER A 157 2.10 0.23 14.44
CA SER A 157 2.91 1.13 13.60
C SER A 157 4.00 1.88 14.38
N ARG A 158 3.85 2.08 15.70
CA ARG A 158 4.86 2.77 16.53
C ARG A 158 6.17 1.98 16.63
N THR A 159 6.12 0.66 16.49
CA THR A 159 7.31 -0.21 16.55
C THR A 159 7.83 -0.64 15.18
N GLY A 160 7.22 -0.14 14.09
CA GLY A 160 7.60 -0.47 12.72
C GLY A 160 9.04 -0.08 12.37
N SER A 161 9.48 1.11 12.76
CA SER A 161 10.88 1.57 12.59
C SER A 161 11.85 0.74 13.44
N PHE A 162 11.47 0.36 14.67
CA PHE A 162 12.29 -0.46 15.56
C PHE A 162 12.62 -1.81 14.93
N VAL A 163 11.62 -2.54 14.43
CA VAL A 163 11.85 -3.86 13.83
C VAL A 163 12.62 -3.79 12.50
N LYS A 164 12.43 -2.73 11.71
CA LYS A 164 13.25 -2.46 10.51
C LYS A 164 14.73 -2.18 10.87
N LEU A 165 14.98 -1.42 11.94
CA LEU A 165 16.34 -1.17 12.44
C LEU A 165 16.98 -2.44 13.00
N LEU A 166 16.19 -3.28 13.67
CA LEU A 166 16.64 -4.57 14.19
C LEU A 166 17.02 -5.52 13.05
N GLU A 167 16.20 -5.64 12.01
CA GLU A 167 16.49 -6.43 10.80
C GLU A 167 17.84 -6.05 10.18
N LYS A 168 18.12 -4.74 10.04
CA LYS A 168 19.38 -4.23 9.47
C LYS A 168 20.62 -4.72 10.22
N ARG A 169 20.53 -5.04 11.52
CA ARG A 169 21.65 -5.57 12.31
C ARG A 169 22.02 -7.01 11.95
N PHE A 170 21.14 -7.72 11.23
CA PHE A 170 21.31 -9.11 10.85
C PHE A 170 21.61 -9.31 9.35
N ALA A 171 21.81 -8.24 8.58
CA ALA A 171 21.98 -8.29 7.13
C ALA A 171 23.07 -9.29 6.66
N ASP A 172 24.13 -9.47 7.44
CA ASP A 172 25.28 -10.33 7.12
C ASP A 172 25.24 -11.73 7.76
N ARG A 173 24.17 -12.06 8.52
CA ARG A 173 24.12 -13.30 9.31
C ARG A 173 23.59 -14.50 8.53
N ILE A 174 22.74 -14.29 7.53
CA ILE A 174 22.01 -15.38 6.85
C ILE A 174 22.94 -16.32 6.07
N ASP A 175 23.97 -15.79 5.40
CA ASP A 175 24.84 -16.55 4.49
C ASP A 175 25.62 -17.70 5.18
N ALA A 176 25.75 -17.66 6.51
CA ALA A 176 26.41 -18.70 7.30
C ALA A 176 25.48 -19.87 7.72
N HIS A 177 24.16 -19.76 7.48
CA HIS A 177 23.14 -20.64 8.05
C HIS A 177 22.25 -21.26 6.95
N PRO A 178 22.59 -22.47 6.45
CA PRO A 178 22.01 -23.00 5.21
C PRO A 178 20.50 -23.30 5.25
N ASN A 179 19.93 -23.58 6.43
CA ASN A 179 18.48 -23.79 6.58
C ASN A 179 17.77 -22.58 7.21
N LEU A 180 18.39 -21.41 7.25
CA LEU A 180 17.74 -20.16 7.66
C LEU A 180 17.44 -19.35 6.41
N ASP A 181 16.17 -19.25 6.04
CA ASP A 181 15.76 -18.55 4.82
C ASP A 181 15.76 -17.02 5.01
N GLY A 182 15.58 -16.53 6.24
CA GLY A 182 15.72 -15.11 6.56
C GLY A 182 15.54 -14.73 8.03
N ILE A 183 15.90 -13.49 8.34
CA ILE A 183 15.50 -12.78 9.56
C ILE A 183 14.83 -11.50 9.06
N VAL A 184 13.50 -11.40 9.20
CA VAL A 184 12.73 -10.40 8.46
C VAL A 184 11.84 -9.55 9.37
N ALA A 185 11.74 -8.26 9.05
CA ALA A 185 10.82 -7.35 9.72
C ALA A 185 9.39 -7.49 9.17
N VAL A 186 8.42 -7.50 10.08
CA VAL A 186 7.00 -7.31 9.78
C VAL A 186 6.59 -6.00 10.43
N ALA A 187 6.64 -4.94 9.63
CA ALA A 187 6.20 -3.59 9.99
C ALA A 187 4.96 -3.23 9.19
N HIS A 188 3.94 -2.69 9.86
CA HIS A 188 2.66 -2.32 9.27
C HIS A 188 2.16 -0.97 9.84
N THR A 189 1.03 -0.46 9.35
CA THR A 189 0.54 0.90 9.59
C THR A 189 -0.63 0.99 10.60
N GLU A 190 -0.90 -0.10 11.34
CA GLU A 190 -2.10 -0.23 12.18
C GLU A 190 -1.78 -0.25 13.67
N GLY A 191 -2.78 0.04 14.52
CA GLY A 191 -2.69 -0.12 15.98
C GLY A 191 -1.84 0.92 16.71
N GLY A 192 -1.30 1.93 16.02
CA GLY A 192 -0.46 2.98 16.64
C GLY A 192 -1.24 4.13 17.26
N GLU A 193 -2.56 4.06 17.32
CA GLU A 193 -3.42 5.07 17.92
C GLU A 193 -3.70 4.75 19.38
N SER A 194 -4.08 5.77 20.15
CA SER A 194 -4.41 5.62 21.58
C SER A 194 -5.80 4.99 21.79
N ASP A 195 -6.76 5.30 20.93
CA ASP A 195 -8.09 4.71 20.99
C ASP A 195 -8.11 3.30 20.38
N LYS A 196 -9.03 2.48 20.85
CA LYS A 196 -9.25 1.15 20.28
C LYS A 196 -9.75 1.28 18.84
N PRO A 197 -9.01 0.78 17.83
CA PRO A 197 -9.39 0.94 16.43
C PRO A 197 -10.55 0.00 16.03
N ASN A 198 -11.27 0.32 14.95
CA ASN A 198 -12.41 -0.48 14.47
C ASN A 198 -11.96 -1.86 13.94
N ASN A 199 -10.72 -1.95 13.43
CA ASN A 199 -10.11 -3.19 12.94
C ASN A 199 -9.32 -3.95 14.03
N TYR A 200 -9.50 -3.64 15.32
CA TYR A 200 -8.75 -4.23 16.44
C TYR A 200 -8.65 -5.76 16.37
N GLU A 201 -9.77 -6.44 16.10
CA GLU A 201 -9.78 -7.90 16.01
C GLU A 201 -9.04 -8.43 14.77
N TYR A 202 -9.14 -7.74 13.63
CA TYR A 202 -8.43 -8.08 12.41
C TYR A 202 -6.92 -8.01 12.62
N VAL A 203 -6.44 -6.96 13.29
CA VAL A 203 -5.01 -6.81 13.62
C VAL A 203 -4.54 -7.95 14.53
N LEU A 204 -5.21 -8.18 15.66
CA LEU A 204 -4.80 -9.25 16.59
C LEU A 204 -4.82 -10.63 15.97
N ARG A 205 -5.83 -10.94 15.16
CA ARG A 205 -5.93 -12.22 14.47
C ARG A 205 -4.79 -12.40 13.47
N THR A 206 -4.50 -11.38 12.67
CA THR A 206 -3.43 -11.43 11.69
C THR A 206 -2.06 -11.58 12.33
N LEU A 207 -1.77 -10.79 13.38
CA LEU A 207 -0.52 -10.92 14.15
C LEU A 207 -0.39 -12.30 14.81
N SER A 208 -1.49 -12.85 15.34
CA SER A 208 -1.53 -14.20 15.93
C SER A 208 -1.22 -15.29 14.90
N GLY A 209 -1.83 -15.20 13.71
CA GLY A 209 -1.57 -16.09 12.59
C GLY A 209 -0.11 -16.04 12.14
N PHE A 210 0.48 -14.85 12.04
CA PHE A 210 1.91 -14.70 11.73
C PHE A 210 2.81 -15.38 12.76
N CYS A 211 2.52 -15.21 14.06
CA CYS A 211 3.34 -15.79 15.12
C CYS A 211 3.44 -17.33 15.04
N VAL A 212 2.35 -18.01 14.66
CA VAL A 212 2.30 -19.48 14.60
C VAL A 212 2.51 -20.05 13.20
N HIS A 213 2.61 -19.20 12.19
CA HIS A 213 2.70 -19.61 10.79
C HIS A 213 3.84 -20.64 10.58
N PRO A 214 3.65 -21.70 9.77
CA PRO A 214 4.64 -22.77 9.64
C PRO A 214 5.99 -22.31 9.05
N ASN A 215 6.02 -21.21 8.30
CA ASN A 215 7.27 -20.60 7.83
C ASN A 215 8.07 -19.89 8.93
N VAL A 216 7.47 -19.67 10.11
CA VAL A 216 8.09 -18.98 11.24
C VAL A 216 8.76 -20.00 12.16
N GLY A 217 10.09 -19.91 12.20
CA GLY A 217 10.95 -20.70 13.07
C GLY A 217 11.11 -20.10 14.46
N ALA A 218 11.07 -18.77 14.56
CA ALA A 218 10.98 -18.04 15.82
C ALA A 218 10.38 -16.64 15.60
N VAL A 219 9.82 -16.02 16.64
CA VAL A 219 9.22 -14.68 16.55
C VAL A 219 9.49 -13.82 17.78
N ILE A 220 9.87 -12.57 17.57
CA ILE A 220 9.90 -11.55 18.62
C ILE A 220 8.83 -10.49 18.32
N ALA A 221 7.89 -10.30 19.25
CA ALA A 221 6.84 -9.29 19.16
C ALA A 221 7.20 -8.06 20.02
N VAL A 222 7.14 -6.87 19.43
CA VAL A 222 7.67 -5.63 20.03
C VAL A 222 6.57 -4.58 20.22
N ASP A 223 6.43 -4.08 21.44
CA ASP A 223 5.50 -3.00 21.83
C ASP A 223 6.17 -1.94 22.74
N TYR A 224 5.54 -0.77 22.88
CA TYR A 224 5.81 0.17 23.99
C TYR A 224 4.92 -0.12 25.21
N GLY A 225 3.81 -0.85 25.01
CA GLY A 225 2.85 -1.22 26.05
C GLY A 225 1.83 -0.12 26.38
N THR A 226 1.82 0.96 25.60
CA THR A 226 0.89 2.10 25.74
C THR A 226 -0.02 2.27 24.53
N GLU A 227 0.25 1.54 23.44
CA GLU A 227 -0.57 1.54 22.23
C GLU A 227 -1.89 0.80 22.43
N SER A 228 -2.83 1.00 21.51
CA SER A 228 -4.10 0.25 21.50
C SER A 228 -3.93 -1.24 21.21
N ILE A 229 -2.81 -1.66 20.61
CA ILE A 229 -2.47 -3.08 20.36
C ILE A 229 -1.13 -3.41 21.03
N THR A 230 -1.19 -4.11 22.16
CA THR A 230 0.00 -4.47 22.96
C THR A 230 0.36 -5.96 22.85
N ASN A 231 1.54 -6.31 23.37
CA ASN A 231 1.95 -7.69 23.57
C ASN A 231 1.00 -8.45 24.52
N ASP A 232 0.34 -7.76 25.46
CA ASP A 232 -0.57 -8.40 26.39
C ASP A 232 -1.92 -8.73 25.72
N ASP A 233 -2.38 -7.87 24.81
CA ASP A 233 -3.54 -8.14 23.94
C ASP A 233 -3.27 -9.31 22.99
N LEU A 234 -2.07 -9.34 22.38
CA LEU A 234 -1.65 -10.44 21.51
C LEU A 234 -1.60 -11.77 22.25
N LYS A 235 -0.98 -11.83 23.45
CA LYS A 235 -0.99 -13.03 24.31
C LYS A 235 -2.40 -13.48 24.65
N ALA A 236 -3.26 -12.53 25.04
CA ALA A 236 -4.63 -12.82 25.40
C ALA A 236 -5.40 -13.40 24.21
N TYR A 237 -5.25 -12.82 23.02
CA TYR A 237 -5.91 -13.30 21.80
C TYR A 237 -5.43 -14.70 21.40
N LEU A 238 -4.11 -14.92 21.40
CA LEU A 238 -3.52 -16.24 21.12
C LEU A 238 -4.08 -17.32 22.05
N ALA A 239 -4.14 -17.03 23.36
CA ALA A 239 -4.63 -17.98 24.36
C ALA A 239 -6.16 -18.21 24.28
N GLN A 240 -6.94 -17.16 24.03
CA GLN A 240 -8.41 -17.26 23.93
C GLN A 240 -8.87 -18.04 22.70
N ASN A 241 -8.04 -18.06 21.64
CA ASN A 241 -8.36 -18.70 20.36
C ASN A 241 -7.48 -19.94 20.09
N ASP A 242 -6.87 -20.51 21.13
CA ASP A 242 -6.12 -21.77 21.09
C ASP A 242 -4.98 -21.82 20.02
N TYR A 243 -4.34 -20.68 19.75
CA TYR A 243 -3.19 -20.64 18.86
C TYR A 243 -1.98 -21.37 19.49
N PRO A 244 -1.27 -22.24 18.74
CA PRO A 244 -0.19 -23.08 19.27
C PRO A 244 1.15 -22.33 19.45
N ILE A 245 1.14 -21.18 20.13
CA ILE A 245 2.34 -20.35 20.33
C ILE A 245 3.41 -21.04 21.18
N SER A 246 3.03 -22.02 22.01
CA SER A 246 3.96 -22.87 22.76
C SER A 246 4.92 -23.68 21.88
N ASP A 247 4.54 -23.90 20.61
CA ASP A 247 5.29 -24.70 19.64
C ASP A 247 6.24 -23.82 18.78
N VAL A 248 6.40 -22.55 19.16
CA VAL A 248 7.25 -21.56 18.50
C VAL A 248 8.20 -20.97 19.55
N PRO A 249 9.53 -21.00 19.34
CA PRO A 249 10.43 -20.12 20.07
C PRO A 249 9.99 -18.66 19.89
N HIS A 250 9.62 -17.98 20.98
CA HIS A 250 9.11 -16.63 20.90
C HIS A 250 9.53 -15.76 22.09
N ALA A 251 9.45 -14.44 21.90
CA ALA A 251 9.62 -13.45 22.95
C ALA A 251 8.64 -12.29 22.76
N TYR A 252 8.14 -11.77 23.88
CA TYR A 252 7.39 -10.52 23.93
C TYR A 252 8.31 -9.46 24.53
N PHE A 253 8.72 -8.50 23.72
CA PHE A 253 9.73 -7.50 24.06
C PHE A 253 9.08 -6.12 24.22
N ARG A 254 9.26 -5.51 25.40
CA ARG A 254 8.75 -4.20 25.77
C ARG A 254 9.89 -3.18 25.66
N ILE A 255 9.70 -2.09 24.94
CA ILE A 255 10.68 -0.99 24.86
C ILE A 255 10.49 -0.08 26.08
N GLU A 256 11.44 -0.05 27.01
CA GLU A 256 11.32 0.71 28.27
C GLU A 256 12.37 1.82 28.48
N GLY A 257 13.30 1.99 27.54
CA GLY A 257 14.39 2.96 27.64
C GLY A 257 15.02 3.29 26.29
N ASN A 258 16.28 3.76 26.30
CA ASN A 258 16.97 4.23 25.10
C ASN A 258 16.91 3.24 23.93
N LEU A 259 16.67 3.75 22.71
CA LEU A 259 16.46 2.95 21.50
C LEU A 259 17.60 1.97 21.22
N ASN A 260 18.86 2.43 21.23
CA ASN A 260 20.01 1.57 20.89
C ASN A 260 20.21 0.42 21.89
N ASN A 261 20.01 0.66 23.18
CA ASN A 261 20.13 -0.38 24.20
C ASN A 261 19.03 -1.44 24.00
N ASN A 262 17.79 -1.02 23.72
CA ASN A 262 16.71 -1.94 23.44
C ASN A 262 16.94 -2.73 22.15
N LEU A 263 17.51 -2.12 21.11
CA LEU A 263 17.92 -2.83 19.90
C LEU A 263 19.04 -3.85 20.18
N ASP A 264 20.02 -3.54 21.04
CA ASP A 264 21.06 -4.48 21.46
C ASP A 264 20.44 -5.66 22.23
N ASP A 265 19.49 -5.38 23.12
CA ASP A 265 18.82 -6.38 23.95
C ASP A 265 17.93 -7.31 23.13
N ALA A 266 17.12 -6.75 22.23
CA ALA A 266 16.31 -7.51 21.28
C ALA A 266 17.19 -8.35 20.33
N ALA A 267 18.32 -7.80 19.88
CA ALA A 267 19.26 -8.53 19.03
C ALA A 267 19.83 -9.75 19.75
N ARG A 268 20.18 -9.64 21.04
CA ARG A 268 20.66 -10.79 21.84
C ARG A 268 19.63 -11.92 21.94
N VAL A 269 18.34 -11.60 22.01
CA VAL A 269 17.26 -12.60 21.99
C VAL A 269 17.24 -13.35 20.65
N VAL A 270 17.25 -12.60 19.55
CA VAL A 270 17.24 -13.16 18.19
C VAL A 270 18.50 -14.00 17.92
N GLU A 271 19.68 -13.51 18.31
CA GLU A 271 20.95 -14.25 18.18
C GLU A 271 20.91 -15.61 18.89
N GLY A 272 20.22 -15.71 20.03
CA GLY A 272 20.04 -16.96 20.77
C GLY A 272 19.21 -18.03 20.03
N TRP A 273 18.49 -17.67 18.97
CA TRP A 273 17.67 -18.59 18.18
C TRP A 273 18.29 -19.00 16.85
N ILE A 274 19.26 -18.25 16.32
CA ILE A 274 19.77 -18.45 14.95
C ILE A 274 20.23 -19.91 14.73
N ASP A 275 21.08 -20.43 15.61
CA ASP A 275 21.63 -21.78 15.47
C ASP A 275 20.56 -22.87 15.61
N SER A 276 19.62 -22.72 16.56
CA SER A 276 18.58 -23.72 16.79
C SER A 276 17.53 -23.74 15.68
N VAL A 277 17.18 -22.57 15.16
CA VAL A 277 16.28 -22.44 14.00
C VAL A 277 16.94 -23.04 12.76
N SER A 278 18.21 -22.71 12.49
CA SER A 278 18.98 -23.23 11.34
C SER A 278 19.26 -24.74 11.44
N ALA A 279 19.22 -25.33 12.63
CA ALA A 279 19.38 -26.77 12.82
C ALA A 279 18.17 -27.59 12.32
N THR A 280 17.04 -26.96 12.00
CA THR A 280 15.84 -27.65 11.48
C THR A 280 16.08 -28.02 10.00
N PRO A 281 16.16 -29.32 9.64
CA PRO A 281 16.35 -29.72 8.25
C PRO A 281 15.04 -29.67 7.46
N ARG A 282 15.14 -29.48 6.15
CA ARG A 282 14.03 -29.83 5.24
C ARG A 282 13.88 -31.35 5.16
N THR A 283 12.65 -31.80 4.94
CA THR A 283 12.25 -33.21 4.83
C THR A 283 11.25 -33.37 3.70
N ASP A 284 11.11 -34.58 3.15
CA ASP A 284 10.06 -34.86 2.17
C ASP A 284 8.68 -34.77 2.84
N GLN A 285 7.87 -33.83 2.38
CA GLN A 285 6.56 -33.51 2.92
C GLN A 285 5.49 -33.62 1.83
N PRO A 286 4.26 -34.08 2.16
CA PRO A 286 3.22 -34.26 1.16
C PRO A 286 2.70 -32.92 0.64
N VAL A 287 2.31 -32.88 -0.64
CA VAL A 287 1.67 -31.69 -1.25
C VAL A 287 0.37 -31.30 -0.53
N SER A 288 -0.26 -32.23 0.19
CA SER A 288 -1.41 -31.94 1.07
C SER A 288 -1.14 -30.87 2.13
N ALA A 289 0.13 -30.56 2.41
CA ALA A 289 0.50 -29.51 3.35
C ALA A 289 0.63 -28.11 2.72
N LEU A 290 0.47 -27.98 1.39
CA LEU A 290 0.46 -26.68 0.72
C LEU A 290 -0.89 -25.99 0.88
N LYS A 291 -0.82 -24.70 1.21
CA LYS A 291 -1.95 -23.79 1.31
C LYS A 291 -1.63 -22.57 0.44
N ILE A 292 -2.32 -22.44 -0.69
CA ILE A 292 -2.06 -21.40 -1.69
C ILE A 292 -2.91 -20.17 -1.42
N ALA A 293 -2.29 -19.00 -1.31
CA ALA A 293 -2.97 -17.71 -1.42
C ALA A 293 -3.16 -17.36 -2.90
N LEU A 294 -4.40 -17.12 -3.32
CA LEU A 294 -4.75 -16.69 -4.68
C LEU A 294 -5.07 -15.20 -4.64
N GLN A 295 -4.24 -14.38 -5.27
CA GLN A 295 -4.33 -12.93 -5.20
C GLN A 295 -4.20 -12.28 -6.59
N CYS A 296 -4.95 -11.20 -6.83
CA CYS A 296 -4.71 -10.29 -7.96
C CYS A 296 -3.95 -9.04 -7.53
N GLY A 297 -3.21 -8.45 -8.48
CA GLY A 297 -2.63 -7.11 -8.34
C GLY A 297 -3.15 -6.18 -9.44
N GLY A 298 -2.24 -5.67 -10.28
CA GLY A 298 -2.62 -4.86 -11.44
C GLY A 298 -3.32 -5.67 -12.54
N SER A 299 -4.63 -5.91 -12.38
CA SER A 299 -5.47 -6.68 -13.32
C SER A 299 -5.64 -5.98 -14.69
N ASP A 300 -5.80 -6.79 -15.73
CA ASP A 300 -6.08 -6.39 -17.12
C ASP A 300 -7.17 -7.30 -17.75
N ALA A 301 -7.52 -7.06 -19.01
CA ALA A 301 -8.52 -7.87 -19.72
C ALA A 301 -8.15 -9.36 -19.83
N PHE A 302 -6.86 -9.71 -19.79
CA PHE A 302 -6.38 -11.09 -19.94
C PHE A 302 -6.23 -11.83 -18.62
N SER A 303 -6.35 -11.15 -17.48
CA SER A 303 -6.27 -11.75 -16.15
C SER A 303 -7.27 -12.89 -16.00
N GLY A 304 -8.52 -12.70 -16.45
CA GLY A 304 -9.55 -13.76 -16.47
C GLY A 304 -9.42 -14.79 -17.59
N VAL A 305 -8.49 -14.61 -18.55
CA VAL A 305 -8.33 -15.47 -19.74
C VAL A 305 -7.10 -16.39 -19.61
N SER A 306 -6.00 -15.88 -19.05
CA SER A 306 -4.73 -16.61 -18.90
C SER A 306 -4.32 -16.78 -17.44
N GLY A 307 -3.98 -15.69 -16.74
CA GLY A 307 -3.34 -15.73 -15.41
C GLY A 307 -4.17 -16.39 -14.32
N ASN A 308 -5.44 -15.97 -14.15
CA ASN A 308 -6.33 -16.52 -13.14
C ASN A 308 -6.70 -17.99 -13.42
N PRO A 309 -7.04 -18.38 -14.67
CA PRO A 309 -7.20 -19.79 -15.04
C PRO A 309 -5.94 -20.63 -14.80
N LEU A 310 -4.73 -20.11 -15.06
CA LEU A 310 -3.49 -20.85 -14.79
C LEU A 310 -3.27 -21.07 -13.29
N ALA A 311 -3.52 -20.06 -12.46
CA ALA A 311 -3.46 -20.18 -11.02
C ALA A 311 -4.47 -21.21 -10.49
N SER A 312 -5.69 -21.20 -11.05
CA SER A 312 -6.76 -22.12 -10.64
C SER A 312 -6.50 -23.57 -11.07
N TRP A 313 -5.83 -23.79 -12.20
CA TRP A 313 -5.38 -25.11 -12.65
C TRP A 313 -4.42 -25.73 -11.62
N VAL A 314 -3.41 -24.97 -11.16
CA VAL A 314 -2.46 -25.48 -10.16
C VAL A 314 -3.12 -25.63 -8.78
N ALA A 315 -4.00 -24.70 -8.38
CA ALA A 315 -4.77 -24.82 -7.14
C ALA A 315 -5.63 -26.09 -7.11
N ARG A 316 -6.27 -26.44 -8.24
CA ARG A 316 -7.00 -27.71 -8.41
C ARG A 316 -6.10 -28.90 -8.14
N GLU A 317 -4.90 -28.95 -8.73
CA GLU A 317 -3.98 -30.09 -8.51
C GLU A 317 -3.49 -30.19 -7.06
N VAL A 318 -3.28 -29.05 -6.37
CA VAL A 318 -2.98 -29.05 -4.94
C VAL A 318 -4.16 -29.57 -4.11
N ILE A 319 -5.39 -29.16 -4.41
CA ILE A 319 -6.60 -29.68 -3.73
C ILE A 319 -6.80 -31.17 -3.99
N ARG A 320 -6.52 -31.66 -5.22
CA ARG A 320 -6.54 -33.10 -5.53
C ARG A 320 -5.52 -33.89 -4.72
N ASN A 321 -4.43 -33.26 -4.29
CA ASN A 321 -3.45 -33.85 -3.36
C ASN A 321 -3.84 -33.69 -1.88
N GLY A 322 -4.99 -33.07 -1.56
CA GLY A 322 -5.45 -32.83 -0.20
C GLY A 322 -4.91 -31.54 0.43
N GLY A 323 -4.41 -30.60 -0.37
CA GLY A 323 -4.01 -29.27 0.09
C GLY A 323 -5.17 -28.29 0.10
N ALA A 324 -4.87 -26.99 0.23
CA ALA A 324 -5.87 -25.93 0.21
C ALA A 324 -5.49 -24.76 -0.69
N ALA A 325 -6.50 -24.01 -1.12
CA ALA A 325 -6.34 -22.73 -1.79
C ALA A 325 -7.33 -21.71 -1.22
N ASN A 326 -6.91 -20.46 -1.10
CA ASN A 326 -7.70 -19.37 -0.52
C ASN A 326 -7.83 -18.23 -1.53
N LEU A 327 -9.05 -17.94 -1.95
CA LEU A 327 -9.40 -16.73 -2.69
C LEU A 327 -9.93 -15.69 -1.71
N ALA A 328 -9.58 -14.43 -1.89
CA ALA A 328 -10.05 -13.34 -1.04
C ALA A 328 -10.69 -12.24 -1.89
N GLU A 329 -10.48 -10.97 -1.56
CA GLU A 329 -10.87 -9.80 -2.38
C GLU A 329 -12.40 -9.70 -2.57
N THR A 330 -13.15 -9.48 -1.49
CA THR A 330 -14.62 -9.49 -1.48
C THR A 330 -15.23 -8.55 -2.52
N ASP A 331 -14.69 -7.35 -2.67
CA ASP A 331 -15.16 -6.38 -3.66
C ASP A 331 -14.86 -6.80 -5.11
N GLU A 332 -13.78 -7.55 -5.34
CA GLU A 332 -13.47 -8.16 -6.64
C GLU A 332 -14.28 -9.44 -6.91
N LEU A 333 -15.30 -9.76 -6.12
CA LEU A 333 -16.26 -10.82 -6.44
C LEU A 333 -17.70 -10.32 -6.57
N ILE A 334 -17.93 -9.00 -6.43
CA ILE A 334 -19.23 -8.38 -6.60
C ILE A 334 -19.65 -8.47 -8.08
N GLY A 335 -20.79 -9.12 -8.34
CA GLY A 335 -21.27 -9.43 -9.68
C GLY A 335 -20.80 -10.78 -10.23
N ALA A 336 -19.93 -11.51 -9.52
CA ALA A 336 -19.45 -12.84 -9.90
C ALA A 336 -20.05 -13.97 -9.04
N GLU A 337 -21.04 -13.67 -8.20
CA GLU A 337 -21.64 -14.60 -7.23
C GLU A 337 -22.17 -15.87 -7.92
N ALA A 338 -22.78 -15.71 -9.11
CA ALA A 338 -23.27 -16.84 -9.91
C ALA A 338 -22.16 -17.82 -10.30
N TYR A 339 -20.96 -17.31 -10.64
CA TYR A 339 -19.83 -18.16 -10.96
C TYR A 339 -19.24 -18.82 -9.72
N VAL A 340 -19.11 -18.09 -8.61
CA VAL A 340 -18.52 -18.64 -7.38
C VAL A 340 -19.41 -19.75 -6.81
N LEU A 341 -20.73 -19.54 -6.81
CA LEU A 341 -21.70 -20.43 -6.16
C LEU A 341 -22.26 -21.54 -7.07
N GLN A 342 -21.76 -21.68 -8.31
CA GLN A 342 -22.15 -22.81 -9.17
C GLN A 342 -21.75 -24.17 -8.60
N ASN A 343 -20.73 -24.22 -7.72
CA ASN A 343 -20.26 -25.43 -7.05
C ASN A 343 -19.88 -25.11 -5.59
N ALA A 344 -20.87 -25.03 -4.70
CA ALA A 344 -20.69 -24.76 -3.28
C ALA A 344 -21.00 -26.00 -2.43
N LYS A 345 -20.23 -26.23 -1.36
CA LYS A 345 -20.37 -27.40 -0.46
C LYS A 345 -21.77 -27.60 0.06
N ASP A 346 -22.38 -26.54 0.59
CA ASP A 346 -23.71 -26.56 1.17
C ASP A 346 -24.33 -25.16 1.15
N LEU A 347 -25.62 -25.12 1.50
CA LEU A 347 -26.38 -23.87 1.54
C LEU A 347 -25.85 -22.89 2.59
N GLU A 348 -25.27 -23.38 3.68
CA GLU A 348 -24.67 -22.55 4.73
C GLU A 348 -23.46 -21.78 4.19
N THR A 349 -22.56 -22.47 3.49
CA THR A 349 -21.40 -21.88 2.82
C THR A 349 -21.83 -20.84 1.79
N ALA A 350 -22.85 -21.15 0.97
CA ALA A 350 -23.39 -20.23 -0.03
C ALA A 350 -24.00 -18.97 0.61
N ARG A 351 -24.78 -19.14 1.69
CA ARG A 351 -25.36 -18.01 2.45
C ARG A 351 -24.26 -17.16 3.09
N LYS A 352 -23.22 -17.78 3.67
CA LYS A 352 -22.10 -17.07 4.29
C LYS A 352 -21.36 -16.22 3.25
N PHE A 353 -21.13 -16.75 2.04
CA PHE A 353 -20.53 -15.99 0.94
C PHE A 353 -21.34 -14.74 0.57
N VAL A 354 -22.64 -14.90 0.29
CA VAL A 354 -23.52 -13.76 -0.06
C VAL A 354 -23.58 -12.76 1.09
N ALA A 355 -23.66 -13.21 2.34
CA ALA A 355 -23.66 -12.33 3.50
C ALA A 355 -22.38 -11.49 3.61
N LYS A 356 -21.21 -12.05 3.26
CA LYS A 356 -19.94 -11.30 3.22
C LYS A 356 -19.94 -10.23 2.14
N VAL A 357 -20.42 -10.58 0.95
CA VAL A 357 -20.57 -9.62 -0.16
C VAL A 357 -21.47 -8.44 0.24
N GLU A 358 -22.63 -8.72 0.85
CA GLU A 358 -23.55 -7.65 1.27
C GLU A 358 -23.01 -6.83 2.44
N ALA A 359 -22.36 -7.47 3.42
CA ALA A 359 -21.71 -6.75 4.53
C ALA A 359 -20.59 -5.82 4.05
N TYR A 360 -19.82 -6.24 3.04
CA TYR A 360 -18.79 -5.39 2.45
C TYR A 360 -19.38 -4.18 1.73
N LYS A 361 -20.46 -4.35 0.97
CA LYS A 361 -21.19 -3.25 0.32
C LYS A 361 -21.72 -2.25 1.35
N GLU A 362 -22.25 -2.73 2.46
CA GLU A 362 -22.71 -1.89 3.57
C GLU A 362 -21.55 -1.11 4.21
N LEU A 363 -20.43 -1.79 4.49
CA LEU A 363 -19.23 -1.19 5.06
C LEU A 363 -18.65 -0.07 4.16
N ALA A 364 -18.62 -0.28 2.84
CA ALA A 364 -18.24 0.74 1.87
C ALA A 364 -19.21 1.93 1.86
N ALA A 365 -20.51 1.67 1.95
CA ALA A 365 -21.54 2.71 1.95
C ALA A 365 -21.47 3.64 3.18
N TRP A 366 -21.00 3.15 4.34
CA TRP A 366 -20.75 3.98 5.52
C TRP A 366 -19.75 5.11 5.26
N HIS A 367 -18.90 4.94 4.25
CA HIS A 367 -17.86 5.88 3.85
C HIS A 367 -18.23 6.68 2.59
N GLY A 368 -19.48 6.57 2.11
CA GLY A 368 -19.93 7.24 0.89
C GLY A 368 -19.37 6.60 -0.39
N THR A 369 -18.86 5.38 -0.33
CA THR A 369 -18.31 4.66 -1.50
C THR A 369 -19.17 3.47 -1.88
N SER A 370 -18.99 2.97 -3.10
CA SER A 370 -19.63 1.74 -3.58
C SER A 370 -18.66 0.92 -4.43
N ALA A 371 -18.95 -0.37 -4.61
CA ALA A 371 -18.11 -1.29 -5.35
C ALA A 371 -17.91 -0.89 -6.84
N GLU A 372 -18.87 -0.17 -7.41
CA GLU A 372 -18.79 0.39 -8.77
C GLU A 372 -17.65 1.40 -8.95
N GLY A 373 -17.07 1.91 -7.86
CA GLY A 373 -15.85 2.75 -7.88
C GLY A 373 -14.58 2.00 -8.33
N ASN A 374 -14.61 0.66 -8.35
CA ASN A 374 -13.58 -0.22 -8.91
C ASN A 374 -14.11 -0.71 -10.28
N PRO A 375 -13.39 -0.70 -11.42
CA PRO A 375 -11.94 -0.63 -11.67
C PRO A 375 -11.33 0.78 -11.74
N SER A 376 -10.02 0.87 -11.48
CA SER A 376 -9.23 2.11 -11.62
C SER A 376 -9.10 2.59 -13.08
N GLY A 377 -8.67 3.84 -13.28
CA GLY A 377 -8.38 4.38 -14.62
C GLY A 377 -7.29 3.60 -15.39
N GLY A 378 -6.32 3.01 -14.69
CA GLY A 378 -5.29 2.15 -15.28
C GLY A 378 -5.85 0.80 -15.75
N ASN A 379 -6.80 0.22 -15.01
CA ASN A 379 -7.50 -1.01 -15.41
C ASN A 379 -8.43 -0.75 -16.62
N LYS A 380 -9.17 0.37 -16.61
CA LYS A 380 -10.02 0.82 -17.72
C LYS A 380 -9.24 1.01 -19.01
N TYR A 381 -8.04 1.61 -18.92
CA TYR A 381 -7.13 1.72 -20.06
C TYR A 381 -6.76 0.37 -20.69
N ARG A 382 -6.75 -0.71 -19.90
CA ARG A 382 -6.38 -2.08 -20.30
C ARG A 382 -7.58 -3.02 -20.50
N GLY A 383 -8.76 -2.47 -20.73
CA GLY A 383 -9.93 -3.24 -21.16
C GLY A 383 -10.79 -3.84 -20.03
N LEU A 384 -10.60 -3.42 -18.78
CA LEU A 384 -11.52 -3.75 -17.68
C LEU A 384 -12.57 -2.64 -17.53
N TYR A 385 -13.76 -2.87 -18.07
CA TYR A 385 -14.74 -1.80 -18.27
C TYR A 385 -15.51 -1.41 -17.00
N ASN A 386 -15.79 -2.37 -16.13
CA ASN A 386 -16.56 -2.19 -14.90
C ASN A 386 -16.27 -3.29 -13.87
N ILE A 387 -16.83 -3.15 -12.66
CA ILE A 387 -16.61 -4.08 -11.55
C ILE A 387 -17.01 -5.51 -11.92
N VAL A 388 -18.14 -5.71 -12.60
CA VAL A 388 -18.64 -7.06 -12.94
C VAL A 388 -17.65 -7.81 -13.80
N LEU A 389 -17.10 -7.16 -14.84
CA LEU A 389 -16.13 -7.78 -15.73
C LEU A 389 -14.81 -8.12 -14.99
N LYS A 390 -14.36 -7.22 -14.10
CA LYS A 390 -13.21 -7.46 -13.22
C LYS A 390 -13.47 -8.65 -12.31
N SER A 391 -14.65 -8.70 -11.68
CA SER A 391 -15.03 -9.72 -10.72
C SER A 391 -15.17 -11.11 -11.32
N ILE A 392 -15.79 -11.20 -12.51
CA ILE A 392 -15.87 -12.48 -13.23
C ILE A 392 -14.45 -12.98 -13.53
N GLY A 393 -13.58 -12.09 -14.01
CA GLY A 393 -12.17 -12.42 -14.26
C GLY A 393 -11.45 -12.89 -13.00
N ALA A 394 -11.63 -12.22 -11.86
CA ALA A 394 -11.06 -12.61 -10.57
C ALA A 394 -11.59 -13.97 -10.09
N ALA A 395 -12.89 -14.23 -10.27
CA ALA A 395 -13.53 -15.48 -9.88
C ALA A 395 -12.97 -16.71 -10.62
N MET A 396 -12.36 -16.52 -11.80
CA MET A 396 -11.66 -17.59 -12.56
C MET A 396 -10.45 -18.18 -11.82
N LYS A 397 -10.03 -17.60 -10.67
CA LYS A 397 -9.08 -18.21 -9.72
C LYS A 397 -9.67 -19.46 -9.04
N ARG A 398 -10.99 -19.68 -9.10
CA ARG A 398 -11.63 -20.96 -8.79
C ARG A 398 -11.80 -21.77 -10.07
N HIS A 399 -11.20 -22.94 -10.14
CA HIS A 399 -11.40 -23.84 -11.26
C HIS A 399 -12.88 -24.32 -11.28
N PRO A 400 -13.56 -24.45 -12.44
CA PRO A 400 -14.97 -24.85 -12.51
C PRO A 400 -15.31 -26.12 -11.70
N ASP A 401 -14.48 -27.17 -11.83
CA ASP A 401 -14.62 -28.44 -11.11
C ASP A 401 -14.40 -28.35 -9.58
N VAL A 402 -13.75 -27.30 -9.08
CA VAL A 402 -13.36 -27.19 -7.67
C VAL A 402 -14.49 -26.60 -6.85
N ARG A 403 -14.91 -27.30 -5.81
CA ARG A 403 -15.99 -26.86 -4.93
C ARG A 403 -15.50 -25.83 -3.91
N LEU A 404 -16.30 -24.79 -3.66
CA LEU A 404 -16.12 -23.90 -2.50
C LEU A 404 -16.47 -24.64 -1.21
N ASP A 405 -15.50 -24.87 -0.34
CA ASP A 405 -15.63 -25.68 0.88
C ASP A 405 -15.89 -24.87 2.15
N ALA A 406 -15.41 -23.63 2.20
CA ALA A 406 -15.56 -22.78 3.37
C ALA A 406 -15.48 -21.29 3.01
N VAL A 407 -16.20 -20.49 3.79
CA VAL A 407 -16.08 -19.04 3.82
C VAL A 407 -15.58 -18.66 5.21
N ILE A 408 -14.53 -17.86 5.30
CA ILE A 408 -13.85 -17.49 6.55
C ILE A 408 -13.72 -15.97 6.69
N ASP A 409 -13.58 -15.51 7.93
CA ASP A 409 -13.29 -14.11 8.21
C ASP A 409 -11.81 -13.79 7.93
N TYR A 410 -11.49 -12.50 7.78
CA TYR A 410 -10.12 -12.03 7.57
C TYR A 410 -9.14 -12.61 8.60
N GLY A 411 -8.12 -13.34 8.14
CA GLY A 411 -7.07 -13.94 8.99
C GLY A 411 -7.51 -15.16 9.80
N GLU A 412 -8.73 -15.67 9.63
CA GLU A 412 -9.20 -16.88 10.31
C GLU A 412 -8.41 -18.12 9.82
N PRO A 413 -7.92 -19.01 10.71
CA PRO A 413 -7.12 -20.18 10.30
C PRO A 413 -7.87 -21.15 9.37
N MET A 414 -7.23 -21.56 8.27
CA MET A 414 -7.72 -22.65 7.43
C MET A 414 -7.35 -24.00 8.06
N VAL A 415 -8.35 -24.75 8.53
CA VAL A 415 -8.16 -26.02 9.24
C VAL A 415 -8.22 -27.23 8.31
N GLU A 416 -9.25 -27.31 7.47
CA GLU A 416 -9.50 -28.44 6.58
C GLU A 416 -8.89 -28.22 5.18
N PRO A 417 -8.63 -29.28 4.40
CA PRO A 417 -8.31 -29.17 2.98
C PRO A 417 -9.47 -28.58 2.17
N GLY A 418 -9.16 -28.01 1.01
CA GLY A 418 -10.19 -27.56 0.06
C GLY A 418 -10.02 -26.12 -0.43
N TYR A 419 -11.07 -25.60 -1.06
CA TYR A 419 -11.10 -24.24 -1.57
C TYR A 419 -11.84 -23.30 -0.61
N TYR A 420 -11.16 -22.25 -0.19
CA TYR A 420 -11.64 -21.27 0.77
C TYR A 420 -11.91 -19.93 0.07
N PHE A 421 -12.94 -19.24 0.56
CA PHE A 421 -13.08 -17.80 0.36
C PHE A 421 -12.86 -17.07 1.68
N MET A 422 -11.97 -16.07 1.71
CA MET A 422 -11.73 -15.23 2.88
C MET A 422 -12.24 -13.81 2.64
N ASP A 423 -13.05 -13.31 3.57
CA ASP A 423 -13.49 -11.92 3.52
C ASP A 423 -12.31 -10.95 3.70
N SER A 424 -12.06 -10.10 2.72
CA SER A 424 -10.98 -9.11 2.70
C SER A 424 -11.27 -7.97 1.74
N PRO A 425 -10.57 -6.82 1.86
CA PRO A 425 -10.55 -5.83 0.79
C PRO A 425 -9.73 -6.31 -0.41
N GLY A 426 -9.95 -5.70 -1.57
CA GLY A 426 -9.23 -5.93 -2.82
C GLY A 426 -7.81 -5.35 -2.87
N ASN A 427 -7.43 -4.55 -1.88
CA ASN A 427 -6.04 -4.11 -1.74
C ASN A 427 -5.12 -5.31 -1.53
N ASP A 428 -4.13 -5.47 -2.41
CA ASP A 428 -3.39 -6.71 -2.57
C ASP A 428 -2.62 -7.14 -1.32
N LEU A 429 -1.90 -6.21 -0.70
CA LEU A 429 -1.11 -6.49 0.49
C LEU A 429 -1.98 -6.67 1.73
N GLU A 430 -3.08 -5.93 1.86
CA GLU A 430 -4.04 -6.12 2.95
C GLU A 430 -4.67 -7.52 2.87
N SER A 431 -5.09 -7.95 1.67
CA SER A 431 -5.62 -9.30 1.41
C SER A 431 -4.61 -10.40 1.72
N ILE A 432 -3.39 -10.31 1.16
CA ILE A 432 -2.32 -11.31 1.37
C ILE A 432 -2.01 -11.49 2.85
N ALA A 433 -1.95 -10.40 3.63
CA ALA A 433 -1.67 -10.48 5.06
C ALA A 433 -2.70 -11.37 5.79
N GLY A 434 -3.98 -11.24 5.45
CA GLY A 434 -5.03 -12.13 5.96
C GLY A 434 -4.82 -13.58 5.51
N GLN A 435 -4.53 -13.81 4.22
CA GLN A 435 -4.34 -15.15 3.68
C GLN A 435 -3.13 -15.86 4.31
N VAL A 436 -2.03 -15.13 4.54
CA VAL A 436 -0.85 -15.65 5.24
C VAL A 436 -1.19 -15.94 6.70
N ALA A 437 -1.92 -15.06 7.40
CA ALA A 437 -2.37 -15.35 8.76
C ALA A 437 -3.29 -16.57 8.86
N SER A 438 -4.12 -16.81 7.83
CA SER A 438 -4.93 -18.02 7.68
C SER A 438 -4.10 -19.30 7.41
N GLY A 439 -2.80 -19.16 7.16
CA GLY A 439 -1.85 -20.26 7.03
C GLY A 439 -1.32 -20.53 5.62
N CYS A 440 -1.57 -19.66 4.64
CA CYS A 440 -1.03 -19.81 3.29
C CYS A 440 0.51 -19.76 3.27
N ASN A 441 1.15 -20.83 2.81
CA ASN A 441 2.61 -21.00 2.78
C ASN A 441 3.22 -20.86 1.37
N VAL A 442 2.40 -20.56 0.36
CA VAL A 442 2.80 -20.12 -1.00
C VAL A 442 1.79 -19.08 -1.48
N ILE A 443 2.24 -18.03 -2.17
CA ILE A 443 1.36 -17.01 -2.77
C ILE A 443 1.46 -17.10 -4.29
N PHE A 444 0.31 -17.19 -4.95
CA PHE A 444 0.16 -16.96 -6.39
C PHE A 444 -0.38 -15.56 -6.60
N PHE A 445 0.45 -14.72 -7.21
CA PHE A 445 0.15 -13.32 -7.44
C PHE A 445 -0.05 -13.09 -8.94
N VAL A 446 -1.30 -12.97 -9.38
CA VAL A 446 -1.62 -12.72 -10.79
C VAL A 446 -1.62 -11.23 -11.07
N THR A 447 -0.92 -10.81 -12.11
CA THR A 447 -0.84 -9.40 -12.50
C THR A 447 -0.70 -9.23 -14.01
N GLY A 448 -1.53 -8.38 -14.60
CA GLY A 448 -1.42 -8.07 -16.03
C GLY A 448 -0.39 -6.98 -16.35
N ASN A 449 -0.08 -6.15 -15.37
CA ASN A 449 0.85 -5.04 -15.56
C ASN A 449 2.26 -5.34 -14.99
N GLY A 450 2.40 -6.36 -14.14
CA GLY A 450 3.68 -6.78 -13.59
C GLY A 450 3.97 -6.19 -12.22
N SER A 451 3.00 -6.25 -11.29
CA SER A 451 3.23 -5.95 -9.86
C SER A 451 4.43 -6.71 -9.32
N ILE A 452 5.28 -6.05 -8.54
CA ILE A 452 6.44 -6.66 -7.89
C ILE A 452 6.20 -6.98 -6.40
N THR A 453 4.94 -6.97 -5.95
CA THR A 453 4.53 -7.30 -4.58
C THR A 453 5.06 -8.67 -4.12
N ASN A 454 5.66 -8.73 -2.93
CA ASN A 454 6.00 -9.99 -2.25
C ASN A 454 5.82 -9.86 -0.73
N PHE A 455 5.77 -11.00 -0.03
CA PHE A 455 5.59 -11.07 1.42
C PHE A 455 6.88 -11.51 2.15
N PRO A 456 7.20 -11.01 3.37
CA PRO A 456 8.55 -11.16 3.95
C PRO A 456 9.00 -12.60 4.23
N PHE A 457 8.07 -13.51 4.54
CA PHE A 457 8.41 -14.89 4.93
C PHE A 457 7.58 -15.96 4.20
N VAL A 458 6.86 -15.59 3.14
CA VAL A 458 6.10 -16.52 2.30
C VAL A 458 6.48 -16.29 0.84
N PRO A 459 6.93 -17.34 0.11
CA PRO A 459 7.34 -17.17 -1.27
C PRO A 459 6.17 -16.77 -2.16
N THR A 460 6.40 -15.75 -2.99
CA THR A 460 5.42 -15.23 -3.95
C THR A 460 5.85 -15.57 -5.37
N LEU A 461 5.03 -16.36 -6.07
CA LEU A 461 5.15 -16.68 -7.48
C LEU A 461 4.27 -15.71 -8.28
N LYS A 462 4.91 -14.81 -9.04
CA LYS A 462 4.22 -13.79 -9.83
C LYS A 462 3.93 -14.28 -11.24
N ILE A 463 2.65 -14.23 -11.61
CA ILE A 463 2.10 -14.75 -12.85
C ILE A 463 1.67 -13.57 -13.72
N ILE A 464 2.36 -13.38 -14.86
CA ILE A 464 2.04 -12.30 -15.81
C ILE A 464 1.12 -12.81 -16.92
N THR A 465 0.14 -12.00 -17.32
CA THR A 465 -0.96 -12.42 -18.20
C THR A 465 -0.61 -12.48 -19.69
N THR A 466 0.44 -11.77 -20.14
CA THR A 466 0.87 -11.68 -21.54
C THR A 466 2.38 -11.86 -21.70
N THR A 467 2.80 -12.48 -22.81
CA THR A 467 4.21 -12.82 -23.06
C THR A 467 5.08 -11.59 -23.26
N GLY A 468 4.61 -10.58 -23.99
CA GLY A 468 5.37 -9.34 -24.19
C GLY A 468 5.69 -8.63 -22.86
N ARG A 469 4.77 -8.67 -21.89
CA ARG A 469 5.01 -8.12 -20.55
C ARG A 469 5.96 -9.01 -19.73
N TYR A 470 5.88 -10.34 -19.87
CA TYR A 470 6.82 -11.28 -19.26
C TYR A 470 8.26 -10.99 -19.69
N GLU A 471 8.50 -10.85 -21.00
CA GLU A 471 9.83 -10.62 -21.54
C GLU A 471 10.43 -9.30 -21.03
N LEU A 472 9.61 -8.25 -20.99
CA LEU A 472 9.98 -6.92 -20.48
C LEU A 472 10.36 -6.94 -18.99
N LEU A 473 9.74 -7.81 -18.19
CA LEU A 473 9.89 -7.87 -16.73
C LEU A 473 10.43 -9.24 -16.26
N SER A 474 11.23 -9.91 -17.09
CA SER A 474 11.74 -11.27 -16.82
C SER A 474 12.71 -11.35 -15.63
N GLY A 475 13.21 -10.20 -15.16
CA GLY A 475 13.95 -10.07 -13.90
C GLY A 475 13.05 -10.23 -12.68
N GLU A 476 11.79 -9.83 -12.78
CA GLU A 476 10.84 -9.75 -11.68
C GLU A 476 9.73 -10.79 -11.74
N MET A 477 9.33 -11.27 -12.92
CA MET A 477 8.20 -12.20 -13.11
C MET A 477 8.64 -13.66 -13.09
N ASP A 478 7.88 -14.50 -12.38
CA ASP A 478 8.20 -15.92 -12.21
C ASP A 478 7.60 -16.79 -13.33
N VAL A 479 6.39 -16.47 -13.79
CA VAL A 479 5.57 -17.33 -14.68
C VAL A 479 4.96 -16.52 -15.82
N ASN A 480 5.07 -17.03 -17.06
CA ASN A 480 4.41 -16.49 -18.25
C ASN A 480 3.07 -17.20 -18.53
N ALA A 481 1.94 -16.62 -18.14
CA ALA A 481 0.63 -17.14 -18.53
C ALA A 481 0.23 -16.74 -19.97
N GLY A 482 0.91 -15.74 -20.55
CA GLY A 482 0.72 -15.33 -21.94
C GLY A 482 1.00 -16.43 -22.96
N ALA A 483 1.79 -17.43 -22.60
CA ALA A 483 2.01 -18.63 -23.41
C ALA A 483 0.69 -19.33 -23.84
N TYR A 484 -0.36 -19.24 -23.01
CA TYR A 484 -1.69 -19.73 -23.38
C TYR A 484 -2.31 -18.91 -24.52
N LEU A 485 -2.15 -17.59 -24.49
CA LEU A 485 -2.61 -16.70 -25.56
C LEU A 485 -1.83 -16.94 -26.86
N ASP A 486 -0.57 -17.37 -26.75
CA ASP A 486 0.33 -17.71 -27.87
C ASP A 486 0.10 -19.12 -28.45
N GLY A 487 -0.86 -19.87 -27.91
CA GLY A 487 -1.33 -21.15 -28.47
C GLY A 487 -0.87 -22.41 -27.74
N GLN A 488 -0.16 -22.31 -26.61
CA GLN A 488 0.06 -23.47 -25.73
C GLN A 488 -1.23 -23.86 -25.01
N SER A 489 -1.40 -25.15 -24.72
CA SER A 489 -2.57 -25.59 -23.96
C SER A 489 -2.45 -25.22 -22.48
N MET A 490 -3.58 -24.98 -21.81
CA MET A 490 -3.59 -24.73 -20.36
C MET A 490 -3.00 -25.89 -19.56
N ASP A 491 -3.15 -27.13 -20.03
CA ASP A 491 -2.57 -28.31 -19.36
C ASP A 491 -1.03 -28.33 -19.43
N GLU A 492 -0.42 -27.91 -20.53
CA GLU A 492 1.05 -27.84 -20.67
C GLU A 492 1.63 -26.72 -19.80
N VAL A 493 1.04 -25.53 -19.85
CA VAL A 493 1.47 -24.38 -19.05
C VAL A 493 1.22 -24.65 -17.56
N GLY A 494 0.08 -25.24 -17.23
CA GLY A 494 -0.30 -25.65 -15.88
C GLY A 494 0.65 -26.69 -15.28
N ALA A 495 0.99 -27.74 -16.02
CA ALA A 495 1.93 -28.76 -15.55
C ALA A 495 3.31 -28.17 -15.24
N THR A 496 3.81 -27.28 -16.10
CA THR A 496 5.07 -26.57 -15.90
C THR A 496 5.03 -25.70 -14.65
N PHE A 497 3.95 -24.94 -14.47
CA PHE A 497 3.78 -24.09 -13.30
C PHE A 497 3.61 -24.89 -11.99
N TYR A 498 2.96 -26.05 -12.04
CA TYR A 498 2.87 -26.94 -10.88
C TYR A 498 4.24 -27.48 -10.46
N ASP A 499 5.10 -27.87 -11.40
CA ASP A 499 6.48 -28.28 -11.09
C ASP A 499 7.30 -27.13 -10.48
N GLN A 500 7.19 -25.92 -11.04
CA GLN A 500 7.82 -24.73 -10.48
C GLN A 500 7.31 -24.41 -9.07
N THR A 501 6.01 -24.58 -8.82
CA THR A 501 5.41 -24.41 -7.49
C THR A 501 6.05 -25.34 -6.46
N LEU A 502 6.25 -26.61 -6.82
CA LEU A 502 6.88 -27.59 -5.92
C LEU A 502 8.38 -27.33 -5.74
N GLY A 503 9.08 -26.86 -6.78
CA GLY A 503 10.47 -26.40 -6.67
C GLY A 503 10.61 -25.24 -5.68
N VAL A 504 9.76 -24.21 -5.81
CA VAL A 504 9.75 -23.06 -4.90
C VAL A 504 9.36 -23.47 -3.48
N ALA A 505 8.33 -24.30 -3.30
CA ALA A 505 7.98 -24.85 -1.99
C ALA A 505 9.15 -25.63 -1.35
N SER A 506 9.96 -26.30 -2.19
CA SER A 506 11.15 -27.06 -1.79
C SER A 506 12.38 -26.21 -1.47
N GLY A 507 12.31 -24.89 -1.64
CA GLY A 507 13.38 -23.95 -1.28
C GLY A 507 14.03 -23.21 -2.46
N GLU A 508 13.60 -23.45 -3.70
CA GLU A 508 13.99 -22.56 -4.80
C GLU A 508 13.43 -21.16 -4.54
N ARG A 509 14.28 -20.14 -4.73
CA ARG A 509 13.89 -18.75 -4.48
C ARG A 509 13.09 -18.22 -5.66
N SER A 510 11.95 -17.59 -5.37
CA SER A 510 11.23 -16.81 -6.37
C SER A 510 12.01 -15.56 -6.76
N LYS A 511 11.65 -14.94 -7.88
CA LYS A 511 12.26 -13.66 -8.33
C LYS A 511 12.15 -12.58 -7.26
N GLY A 512 11.05 -12.54 -6.52
CA GLY A 512 10.83 -11.57 -5.43
C GLY A 512 11.80 -11.75 -4.26
N GLU A 513 12.06 -13.00 -3.88
CA GLU A 513 13.01 -13.33 -2.82
C GLU A 513 14.45 -12.99 -3.23
N LEU A 514 14.81 -13.23 -4.50
CA LEU A 514 16.11 -12.83 -5.06
C LEU A 514 16.26 -11.30 -5.06
N ALA A 515 15.19 -10.56 -5.35
CA ALA A 515 15.17 -9.11 -5.34
C ALA A 515 15.25 -8.50 -3.92
N LYS A 516 15.08 -9.30 -2.85
CA LYS A 516 15.00 -8.83 -1.46
C LYS A 516 14.01 -7.68 -1.31
N HIS A 517 12.82 -7.85 -1.89
CA HIS A 517 11.71 -6.89 -1.82
C HIS A 517 10.53 -7.60 -1.19
N ALA A 518 10.06 -7.13 -0.05
CA ALA A 518 8.82 -7.60 0.54
C ALA A 518 8.16 -6.53 1.42
N GLN A 519 6.83 -6.48 1.44
CA GLN A 519 6.06 -5.47 2.16
C GLN A 519 4.90 -6.11 2.92
N VAL A 520 4.38 -5.40 3.92
CA VAL A 520 3.22 -5.82 4.70
C VAL A 520 2.27 -4.64 4.86
N SER A 521 1.00 -4.88 4.58
CA SER A 521 -0.12 -4.00 4.93
C SER A 521 -1.19 -4.87 5.57
N LEU A 522 -1.83 -4.39 6.63
CA LEU A 522 -2.98 -5.07 7.25
C LEU A 522 -4.26 -4.34 6.85
N TRP A 523 -5.42 -4.99 6.97
CA TRP A 523 -6.71 -4.33 6.73
C TRP A 523 -6.78 -3.03 7.54
N ARG A 524 -6.81 -1.88 6.85
CA ARG A 524 -6.72 -0.55 7.48
C ARG A 524 -7.93 -0.21 8.34
N ASN A 525 -7.73 0.59 9.38
CA ASN A 525 -8.80 1.08 10.26
C ASN A 525 -9.74 2.06 9.54
N TRP A 526 -10.84 1.54 8.98
CA TRP A 526 -11.90 2.36 8.37
C TRP A 526 -12.69 3.08 9.47
N ARG A 527 -12.84 4.40 9.36
CA ARG A 527 -13.24 5.26 10.49
C ARG A 527 -14.73 5.27 10.78
N GLN A 528 -15.57 5.02 9.78
CA GLN A 528 -17.02 5.04 9.95
C GLN A 528 -17.53 3.66 10.40
N THR A 529 -18.43 3.66 11.37
CA THR A 529 -19.11 2.46 11.87
C THR A 529 -20.58 2.38 11.46
N ASP A 530 -21.10 3.45 10.84
CA ASP A 530 -22.43 3.57 10.25
C ASP A 530 -22.48 4.83 9.34
N THR A 531 -23.65 5.15 8.78
CA THR A 531 -23.86 6.33 7.91
C THR A 531 -24.23 7.62 8.66
N THR A 532 -24.32 7.61 9.99
CA THR A 532 -24.89 8.74 10.75
C THR A 532 -24.06 10.01 10.66
N ASN A 533 -22.74 9.88 10.55
CA ASN A 533 -21.81 11.01 10.45
C ASN A 533 -21.47 11.42 9.01
N LEU A 534 -21.89 10.63 8.01
CA LEU A 534 -21.46 10.83 6.62
C LEU A 534 -21.81 12.23 6.10
N ALA A 535 -23.08 12.63 6.22
CA ALA A 535 -23.55 13.94 5.77
C ALA A 535 -22.85 15.10 6.51
N THR A 536 -22.46 14.92 7.78
CA THR A 536 -21.73 15.92 8.55
C THR A 536 -20.29 16.06 8.07
N ILE A 537 -19.62 14.95 7.75
CA ILE A 537 -18.26 14.96 7.21
C ILE A 537 -18.24 15.61 5.82
N GLU A 538 -19.16 15.22 4.94
CA GLU A 538 -19.28 15.77 3.57
C GLU A 538 -19.63 17.26 3.55
N SER A 539 -20.34 17.76 4.57
CA SER A 539 -20.73 19.18 4.69
C SER A 539 -19.81 20.00 5.60
N SER A 540 -18.64 19.46 5.96
CA SER A 540 -17.66 20.17 6.78
C SER A 540 -17.25 21.51 6.15
N LEU A 541 -17.18 22.56 6.98
CA LEU A 541 -16.84 23.89 6.50
C LEU A 541 -15.37 23.92 6.05
N PRO A 542 -15.06 24.55 4.90
CA PRO A 542 -13.68 24.69 4.49
C PRO A 542 -12.88 25.52 5.50
N PRO A 543 -11.57 25.27 5.59
CA PRO A 543 -10.64 26.07 6.38
C PRO A 543 -10.72 27.55 6.05
N THR A 544 -10.44 28.42 7.03
CA THR A 544 -10.58 29.88 6.86
C THR A 544 -9.55 30.50 5.92
N GLY A 545 -8.39 29.84 5.72
CA GLY A 545 -7.25 30.34 4.94
C GLY A 545 -6.43 31.44 5.63
N SER A 546 -6.94 32.06 6.69
CA SER A 546 -6.28 33.17 7.40
C SER A 546 -5.66 32.70 8.72
N PRO A 547 -4.49 33.24 9.12
CA PRO A 547 -3.85 32.90 10.38
C PRO A 547 -4.71 33.34 11.58
N LEU A 548 -4.54 32.65 12.69
CA LEU A 548 -5.15 33.01 13.97
C LEU A 548 -4.52 34.29 14.52
N ALA A 549 -5.32 35.12 15.18
CA ALA A 549 -4.84 36.37 15.78
C ALA A 549 -4.02 36.06 17.04
N ILE A 550 -2.79 36.60 17.11
CA ILE A 550 -1.91 36.45 18.28
C ILE A 550 -2.33 37.46 19.37
N ALA A 551 -2.44 37.00 20.62
CA ALA A 551 -2.98 37.77 21.75
C ALA A 551 -2.01 38.81 22.33
N ASP A 552 -0.71 38.49 22.42
CA ASP A 552 0.32 39.38 22.99
C ASP A 552 1.55 39.39 22.08
N PRO A 553 2.03 40.53 21.54
CA PRO A 553 3.27 40.56 20.79
C PRO A 553 4.49 40.45 21.73
N GLY A 554 5.09 39.26 21.79
CA GLY A 554 6.36 39.03 22.50
C GLY A 554 7.54 39.83 21.94
N GLY A 555 8.73 39.69 22.55
CA GLY A 555 9.97 40.30 22.07
C GLY A 555 10.63 39.53 20.91
N PRO A 556 11.52 40.17 20.11
CA PRO A 556 12.15 39.55 18.94
C PRO A 556 13.11 38.41 19.33
N ILE A 557 13.26 37.43 18.44
CA ILE A 557 14.27 36.38 18.53
C ILE A 557 15.53 36.84 17.77
N ALA A 558 16.65 36.98 18.47
CA ALA A 558 17.90 37.50 17.92
C ALA A 558 18.71 36.47 17.13
N GLN A 559 18.46 35.17 17.38
CA GLN A 559 19.16 34.06 16.76
C GLN A 559 18.83 33.97 15.26
N SER A 560 19.83 33.56 14.49
CA SER A 560 19.74 33.29 13.06
C SER A 560 20.21 31.86 12.78
N PHE A 561 19.86 31.34 11.60
CA PHE A 561 20.33 30.05 11.12
C PHE A 561 21.02 30.19 9.77
N SER A 562 21.84 29.20 9.41
CA SER A 562 22.50 29.12 8.11
C SER A 562 21.64 28.30 7.14
N GLY A 563 20.79 28.98 6.36
CA GLY A 563 19.79 28.36 5.48
C GLY A 563 20.13 28.43 4.00
N TRP A 564 19.52 27.56 3.21
CA TRP A 564 19.56 27.58 1.75
C TRP A 564 18.61 28.64 1.18
N THR A 565 18.80 28.98 -0.09
CA THR A 565 17.86 29.79 -0.86
C THR A 565 17.32 28.95 -2.02
N THR A 566 15.99 28.83 -2.11
CA THR A 566 15.31 28.09 -3.19
C THR A 566 15.47 28.83 -4.53
N PRO A 567 15.24 28.18 -5.70
CA PRO A 567 15.18 28.89 -6.97
C PRO A 567 14.21 30.08 -6.97
N GLU A 568 13.11 29.97 -6.22
CA GLU A 568 12.07 30.98 -6.07
C GLU A 568 12.44 32.09 -5.07
N GLY A 569 13.60 32.00 -4.41
CA GLY A 569 14.11 33.01 -3.48
C GLY A 569 13.69 32.83 -2.02
N GLU A 570 12.95 31.76 -1.70
CA GLU A 570 12.55 31.42 -0.34
C GLU A 570 13.73 30.86 0.48
N ALA A 571 13.65 30.99 1.80
CA ALA A 571 14.59 30.31 2.68
C ALA A 571 14.21 28.82 2.83
N SER A 572 15.19 27.96 3.07
CA SER A 572 14.94 26.61 3.58
C SER A 572 16.05 26.12 4.50
N SER A 573 15.69 25.26 5.47
CA SER A 573 16.63 24.58 6.36
C SER A 573 17.50 23.52 5.64
N ASP A 574 17.04 22.99 4.49
CA ASP A 574 17.67 21.86 3.82
C ASP A 574 17.60 21.95 2.27
N ALA A 575 18.35 21.08 1.58
CA ALA A 575 18.36 20.98 0.11
C ALA A 575 18.45 19.50 -0.32
N VAL A 576 17.31 18.83 -0.41
CA VAL A 576 17.16 17.38 -0.54
C VAL A 576 16.87 16.96 -1.97
N GLY A 577 17.49 15.86 -2.40
CA GLY A 577 17.04 15.09 -3.56
C GLY A 577 15.94 14.12 -3.14
N LEU A 578 14.70 14.39 -3.54
CA LEU A 578 13.53 13.58 -3.19
C LEU A 578 13.27 12.51 -4.25
N ILE A 579 13.10 11.26 -3.83
CA ILE A 579 12.49 10.21 -4.64
C ILE A 579 11.10 9.95 -4.08
N LEU A 580 10.06 10.29 -4.83
CA LEU A 580 8.67 10.18 -4.39
C LEU A 580 8.00 9.01 -5.12
N PRO A 581 7.78 7.86 -4.46
CA PRO A 581 6.97 6.80 -5.02
C PRO A 581 5.51 7.26 -5.14
N THR A 582 4.78 6.73 -6.12
CA THR A 582 3.32 6.97 -6.29
C THR A 582 2.47 5.88 -5.66
N SER A 583 3.10 4.80 -5.20
CA SER A 583 2.41 3.60 -4.69
C SER A 583 3.32 2.79 -3.77
N LEU A 584 2.71 1.93 -2.95
CA LEU A 584 3.43 0.99 -2.10
C LEU A 584 4.42 0.12 -2.90
N CYS A 585 4.00 -0.41 -4.06
CA CYS A 585 4.82 -1.26 -4.92
C CYS A 585 6.13 -0.59 -5.39
N SER A 586 6.13 0.73 -5.62
CA SER A 586 7.32 1.49 -6.00
C SER A 586 8.16 1.96 -4.80
N GLY A 587 7.60 1.88 -3.57
CA GLY A 587 8.21 2.41 -2.36
C GLY A 587 9.57 1.81 -2.00
N GLN A 588 9.73 0.49 -2.03
CA GLN A 588 11.04 -0.11 -1.73
C GLN A 588 12.10 0.18 -2.79
N ILE A 589 11.69 0.31 -4.06
CA ILE A 589 12.60 0.67 -5.14
C ILE A 589 13.03 2.13 -4.99
N ALA A 590 12.11 3.01 -4.60
CA ALA A 590 12.43 4.40 -4.26
C ALA A 590 13.43 4.49 -3.08
N GLN A 591 13.23 3.69 -2.04
CA GLN A 591 14.15 3.61 -0.90
C GLN A 591 15.54 3.13 -1.32
N LYS A 592 15.63 2.04 -2.11
CA LYS A 592 16.90 1.54 -2.68
C LYS A 592 17.59 2.60 -3.53
N CYS A 593 16.84 3.35 -4.34
CA CYS A 593 17.35 4.46 -5.13
C CYS A 593 17.98 5.55 -4.26
N ALA A 594 17.27 6.00 -3.21
CA ALA A 594 17.78 6.99 -2.28
C ALA A 594 19.06 6.52 -1.56
N GLU A 595 19.10 5.25 -1.13
CA GLU A 595 20.27 4.65 -0.48
C GLU A 595 21.48 4.59 -1.43
N GLN A 596 21.29 4.16 -2.68
CA GLN A 596 22.36 4.16 -3.69
C GLN A 596 22.89 5.56 -3.97
N LEU A 597 21.99 6.53 -4.19
CA LEU A 597 22.37 7.93 -4.46
C LEU A 597 23.15 8.56 -3.29
N ASN A 598 22.75 8.26 -2.04
CA ASN A 598 23.50 8.67 -0.86
C ASN A 598 24.88 7.98 -0.77
N ALA A 599 24.98 6.70 -1.09
CA ALA A 599 26.25 5.97 -1.12
C ALA A 599 27.22 6.53 -2.18
N PHE A 600 26.72 6.89 -3.36
CA PHE A 600 27.50 7.52 -4.43
C PHE A 600 27.78 9.01 -4.20
N ARG A 601 27.08 9.65 -3.26
CA ARG A 601 27.19 11.08 -2.92
C ARG A 601 27.02 12.01 -4.13
N VAL A 602 26.09 11.68 -5.05
CA VAL A 602 25.82 12.49 -6.24
C VAL A 602 25.43 13.91 -5.83
N GLY A 603 26.26 14.92 -6.11
CA GLY A 603 25.99 16.33 -5.73
C GLY A 603 26.04 16.67 -4.24
N VAL A 604 26.41 15.74 -3.36
CA VAL A 604 26.44 15.93 -1.91
C VAL A 604 27.88 16.20 -1.42
N PRO A 605 28.16 17.29 -0.67
CA PRO A 605 27.21 18.17 0.02
C PRO A 605 26.95 19.53 -0.67
N ASP A 606 27.52 19.77 -1.85
CA ASP A 606 27.62 21.12 -2.42
C ASP A 606 26.31 21.63 -3.04
N THR A 607 25.57 20.76 -3.73
CA THR A 607 24.30 21.09 -4.38
C THR A 607 23.10 20.55 -3.59
N LEU A 608 23.30 19.40 -2.95
CA LEU A 608 22.31 18.69 -2.14
C LEU A 608 22.93 18.33 -0.79
N SER A 609 22.12 18.26 0.26
CA SER A 609 22.56 17.75 1.57
C SER A 609 22.52 16.23 1.64
N ARG A 610 21.49 15.62 1.03
CA ARG A 610 21.20 14.18 1.05
C ARG A 610 20.10 13.81 0.06
N TYR A 611 19.86 12.52 -0.07
CA TYR A 611 18.69 11.95 -0.74
C TYR A 611 17.74 11.30 0.26
N THR A 612 16.44 11.30 -0.03
CA THR A 612 15.43 10.58 0.76
C THR A 612 14.33 10.04 -0.13
N ALA A 613 13.75 8.91 0.27
CA ALA A 613 12.49 8.43 -0.26
C ALA A 613 11.36 8.64 0.77
N LEU A 614 10.14 8.81 0.28
CA LEU A 614 8.93 8.91 1.11
C LEU A 614 8.03 7.72 0.83
N VAL A 615 8.32 6.58 1.47
CA VAL A 615 7.62 5.31 1.26
C VAL A 615 6.30 5.30 2.03
N HIS A 616 5.18 4.98 1.37
CA HIS A 616 3.84 4.94 1.96
C HIS A 616 3.01 3.78 1.38
N THR A 617 1.86 3.50 2.00
CA THR A 617 0.92 2.46 1.53
C THR A 617 -0.15 2.93 0.55
N GLU A 618 -0.29 4.25 0.37
CA GLU A 618 -1.36 4.83 -0.46
C GLU A 618 -1.03 4.87 -1.97
N GLY A 619 -1.99 5.29 -2.79
CA GLY A 619 -1.86 5.44 -4.25
C GLY A 619 -2.48 4.28 -5.07
N CYS A 620 -2.65 3.11 -4.47
CA CYS A 620 -3.32 1.95 -5.06
C CYS A 620 -4.27 1.30 -4.05
N GLY A 621 -5.39 0.75 -4.56
CA GLY A 621 -6.35 -0.01 -3.75
C GLY A 621 -7.03 0.81 -2.64
N VAL A 622 -7.33 2.08 -2.93
CA VAL A 622 -7.96 3.04 -2.01
C VAL A 622 -9.06 3.79 -2.72
N ALA A 623 -10.20 3.95 -2.05
CA ALA A 623 -11.34 4.71 -2.54
C ALA A 623 -11.76 5.84 -1.59
N GLY A 624 -12.50 6.82 -2.14
CA GLY A 624 -12.95 8.04 -1.46
C GLY A 624 -12.42 9.30 -2.14
N GLU A 625 -13.31 10.21 -2.51
CA GLU A 625 -12.96 11.47 -3.19
C GLU A 625 -12.08 12.36 -2.29
N GLU A 626 -12.48 12.54 -1.02
CA GLU A 626 -11.70 13.35 -0.08
C GLU A 626 -10.31 12.76 0.17
N THR A 627 -10.19 11.43 0.22
CA THR A 627 -8.92 10.72 0.35
C THR A 627 -7.98 11.04 -0.82
N GLU A 628 -8.49 10.98 -2.05
CA GLU A 628 -7.72 11.31 -3.25
C GLU A 628 -7.31 12.78 -3.26
N ARG A 629 -8.19 13.69 -2.80
CA ARG A 629 -7.88 15.12 -2.67
C ARG A 629 -6.77 15.39 -1.65
N ILE A 630 -6.85 14.76 -0.46
CA ILE A 630 -5.82 14.88 0.59
C ILE A 630 -4.49 14.33 0.09
N TYR A 631 -4.50 13.13 -0.50
CA TYR A 631 -3.32 12.48 -1.07
C TYR A 631 -2.66 13.35 -2.14
N THR A 632 -3.44 13.80 -3.13
CA THR A 632 -2.94 14.58 -4.27
C THR A 632 -2.35 15.90 -3.80
N ARG A 633 -3.06 16.65 -2.95
CA ARG A 633 -2.55 17.90 -2.37
C ARG A 633 -1.24 17.68 -1.63
N SER A 634 -1.16 16.64 -0.82
CA SER A 634 0.04 16.35 -0.02
C SER A 634 1.22 15.95 -0.93
N MET A 635 1.00 15.11 -1.94
CA MET A 635 2.01 14.73 -2.94
C MET A 635 2.58 15.95 -3.67
N LEU A 636 1.72 16.83 -4.19
CA LEU A 636 2.15 18.05 -4.88
C LEU A 636 2.95 18.98 -3.96
N ASN A 637 2.54 19.10 -2.69
CA ASN A 637 3.25 19.94 -1.73
C ASN A 637 4.59 19.34 -1.28
N TYR A 638 4.75 18.01 -1.28
CA TYR A 638 6.06 17.38 -1.13
C TYR A 638 6.97 17.64 -2.34
N LEU A 639 6.45 17.53 -3.56
CA LEU A 639 7.21 17.81 -4.79
C LEU A 639 7.70 19.26 -4.85
N THR A 640 6.95 20.18 -4.26
CA THR A 640 7.24 21.62 -4.24
C THR A 640 7.69 22.12 -2.86
N HIS A 641 8.04 21.20 -1.95
CA HIS A 641 8.47 21.54 -0.61
C HIS A 641 9.76 22.40 -0.68
N PRO A 642 9.91 23.47 0.14
CA PRO A 642 11.08 24.35 0.08
C PRO A 642 12.42 23.63 0.25
N SER A 643 12.43 22.58 1.07
CA SER A 643 13.61 21.74 1.28
C SER A 643 13.93 20.79 0.11
N VAL A 644 13.03 20.62 -0.86
CA VAL A 644 13.22 19.71 -1.99
C VAL A 644 13.82 20.50 -3.15
N ARG A 645 15.09 20.22 -3.45
CA ARG A 645 15.81 20.89 -4.54
C ARG A 645 15.51 20.25 -5.89
N PHE A 646 15.49 18.92 -5.91
CA PHE A 646 15.15 18.10 -7.07
C PHE A 646 14.25 16.97 -6.62
N ALA A 647 13.21 16.68 -7.39
CA ALA A 647 12.31 15.57 -7.13
C ALA A 647 12.21 14.63 -8.35
N PHE A 648 12.20 13.34 -8.06
CA PHE A 648 12.07 12.26 -9.01
C PHE A 648 10.85 11.43 -8.62
N ILE A 649 9.84 11.38 -9.48
CA ILE A 649 8.64 10.58 -9.27
C ILE A 649 8.89 9.19 -9.83
N MET A 650 8.64 8.19 -8.99
CA MET A 650 8.78 6.79 -9.35
C MET A 650 7.43 6.13 -9.27
N GLU A 651 6.93 5.69 -10.41
CA GLU A 651 5.69 4.92 -10.47
C GLU A 651 5.98 3.43 -10.55
N HIS A 652 4.96 2.65 -10.18
CA HIS A 652 4.96 1.25 -10.58
C HIS A 652 4.31 1.12 -11.97
N GLY A 653 3.13 1.73 -12.14
CA GLY A 653 2.41 1.90 -13.41
C GLY A 653 1.00 1.29 -13.45
N CYS A 654 0.57 0.59 -12.38
CA CYS A 654 -0.76 -0.06 -12.28
C CYS A 654 -1.69 0.56 -11.25
N GLU A 655 -1.16 1.45 -10.43
CA GLU A 655 -1.87 2.23 -9.44
C GLU A 655 -2.84 3.24 -10.07
N LYS A 656 -3.74 3.77 -9.23
CA LYS A 656 -4.68 4.81 -9.63
C LYS A 656 -3.95 6.13 -9.90
N THR A 657 -2.95 6.45 -9.08
CA THR A 657 -2.22 7.72 -9.10
C THR A 657 -0.91 7.65 -9.87
N HIS A 658 -0.95 7.13 -11.10
CA HIS A 658 0.22 6.98 -11.98
C HIS A 658 0.82 8.34 -12.40
N ASN A 659 1.99 8.35 -13.03
CA ASN A 659 2.73 9.53 -13.48
C ASN A 659 1.87 10.50 -14.29
N ASP A 660 1.02 10.01 -15.20
CA ASP A 660 0.14 10.90 -15.98
C ASP A 660 -0.94 11.58 -15.12
N PHE A 661 -1.42 10.93 -14.05
CA PHE A 661 -2.33 11.53 -13.08
C PHE A 661 -1.63 12.69 -12.34
N ILE A 662 -0.41 12.47 -11.87
CA ILE A 662 0.39 13.52 -11.21
C ILE A 662 0.71 14.66 -12.19
N ARG A 663 1.05 14.36 -13.45
CA ARG A 663 1.29 15.39 -14.49
C ARG A 663 0.07 16.26 -14.74
N HIS A 664 -1.10 15.64 -14.84
CA HIS A 664 -2.35 16.37 -15.04
C HIS A 664 -2.59 17.36 -13.90
N HIS A 665 -2.49 16.93 -12.65
CA HIS A 665 -2.66 17.83 -11.51
C HIS A 665 -1.54 18.87 -11.39
N LEU A 666 -0.29 18.56 -11.77
CA LEU A 666 0.75 19.58 -11.87
C LEU A 666 0.35 20.69 -12.85
N ASP A 667 -0.25 20.35 -13.99
CA ASP A 667 -0.71 21.34 -14.98
C ASP A 667 -1.87 22.19 -14.43
N GLU A 668 -2.86 21.56 -13.78
CA GLU A 668 -3.99 22.27 -13.16
C GLU A 668 -3.54 23.30 -12.13
N TYR A 669 -2.49 22.99 -11.37
CA TYR A 669 -1.89 23.87 -10.36
C TYR A 669 -0.81 24.81 -10.94
N GLY A 670 -0.55 24.77 -12.26
CA GLY A 670 0.42 25.64 -12.93
C GLY A 670 1.88 25.36 -12.55
N ILE A 671 2.20 24.13 -12.14
CA ILE A 671 3.54 23.70 -11.73
C ILE A 671 4.28 23.10 -12.94
N ASP A 672 5.45 23.63 -13.27
CA ASP A 672 6.25 23.15 -14.41
C ASP A 672 6.74 21.72 -14.21
N ARG A 673 6.20 20.79 -15.01
CA ARG A 673 6.57 19.37 -14.99
C ARG A 673 8.02 19.09 -15.40
N GLY A 674 8.68 20.00 -16.13
CA GLY A 674 10.08 19.87 -16.56
C GLY A 674 11.10 19.93 -15.42
N ARG A 675 10.63 20.35 -14.23
CA ARG A 675 11.40 20.34 -12.98
C ARG A 675 11.66 18.94 -12.44
N PHE A 676 10.84 17.95 -12.82
CA PHE A 676 10.82 16.62 -12.20
C PHE A 676 11.39 15.52 -13.09
N GLY A 677 11.94 14.50 -12.43
CA GLY A 677 12.31 13.23 -13.05
C GLY A 677 11.16 12.25 -12.97
N TRP A 678 11.11 11.32 -13.94
CA TRP A 678 10.01 10.37 -14.06
C TRP A 678 10.56 9.01 -14.47
N ALA A 679 10.11 7.96 -13.79
CA ALA A 679 10.30 6.58 -14.21
C ALA A 679 9.08 5.72 -13.88
N SER A 680 9.01 4.58 -14.54
CA SER A 680 7.96 3.58 -14.41
C SER A 680 8.58 2.19 -14.41
N ILE A 681 8.50 1.47 -13.29
CA ILE A 681 9.09 0.13 -13.18
C ILE A 681 8.55 -0.80 -14.26
N GLN A 682 7.24 -0.72 -14.55
CA GLN A 682 6.60 -1.58 -15.55
C GLN A 682 6.87 -1.18 -17.00
N LEU A 683 7.09 0.10 -17.28
CA LEU A 683 7.30 0.59 -18.66
C LEU A 683 8.78 0.74 -19.03
N ASP A 684 9.66 0.95 -18.06
CA ASP A 684 11.10 1.11 -18.27
C ASP A 684 11.86 -0.23 -18.21
N GLY A 685 11.16 -1.36 -18.02
CA GLY A 685 11.75 -2.70 -18.11
C GLY A 685 12.40 -3.21 -16.82
N GLY A 686 11.76 -2.95 -15.68
CA GLY A 686 12.15 -3.55 -14.41
C GLY A 686 12.96 -2.62 -13.50
N ILE A 687 13.42 -3.20 -12.38
CA ILE A 687 13.98 -2.44 -11.25
C ILE A 687 15.31 -1.78 -11.62
N ASP A 688 16.23 -2.54 -12.23
CA ASP A 688 17.59 -2.08 -12.51
C ASP A 688 17.60 -0.88 -13.48
N ASN A 689 16.79 -0.93 -14.54
CA ASN A 689 16.68 0.16 -15.52
C ASN A 689 16.16 1.46 -14.89
N VAL A 690 15.19 1.35 -13.97
CA VAL A 690 14.65 2.52 -13.25
C VAL A 690 15.70 3.13 -12.31
N LEU A 691 16.46 2.30 -11.60
CA LEU A 691 17.55 2.77 -10.74
C LEU A 691 18.63 3.51 -11.55
N ASP A 692 19.02 2.96 -12.69
CA ASP A 692 19.98 3.59 -13.59
C ASP A 692 19.47 4.92 -14.14
N ARG A 693 18.23 4.96 -14.62
CA ARG A 693 17.58 6.18 -15.12
C ARG A 693 17.51 7.27 -14.05
N ALA A 694 17.16 6.93 -12.81
CA ALA A 694 17.12 7.89 -11.71
C ALA A 694 18.50 8.47 -11.42
N ARG A 695 19.53 7.61 -11.39
CA ARG A 695 20.92 8.01 -11.17
C ARG A 695 21.42 8.97 -12.25
N GLU A 696 21.18 8.65 -13.52
CA GLU A 696 21.56 9.50 -14.66
C GLU A 696 20.84 10.86 -14.58
N TRP A 697 19.54 10.86 -14.32
CA TRP A 697 18.76 12.10 -14.22
C TRP A 697 19.27 13.01 -13.10
N PHE A 698 19.54 12.47 -11.91
CA PHE A 698 20.07 13.26 -10.80
C PHE A 698 21.49 13.77 -11.09
N ALA A 699 22.35 12.97 -11.72
CA ALA A 699 23.69 13.39 -12.11
C ALA A 699 23.64 14.60 -13.06
N ASP A 700 22.76 14.57 -14.06
CA ASP A 700 22.57 15.66 -15.03
C ASP A 700 21.99 16.92 -14.38
N LYS A 701 21.00 16.78 -13.49
CA LYS A 701 20.39 17.91 -12.78
C LYS A 701 21.37 18.57 -11.81
N VAL A 702 22.18 17.77 -11.11
CA VAL A 702 23.24 18.30 -10.24
C VAL A 702 24.31 19.01 -11.06
N ALA A 703 24.76 18.43 -12.18
CA ALA A 703 25.80 19.01 -13.02
C ALA A 703 25.39 20.34 -13.68
N SER A 704 24.10 20.50 -13.97
CA SER A 704 23.53 21.73 -14.56
C SER A 704 23.12 22.78 -13.53
N ALA A 705 23.08 22.45 -12.24
CA ALA A 705 22.71 23.40 -11.20
C ALA A 705 23.86 24.31 -10.79
N ALA A 706 23.54 25.59 -10.59
CA ALA A 706 24.45 26.51 -9.91
C ALA A 706 24.66 26.04 -8.46
N PRO A 707 25.92 26.02 -7.96
CA PRO A 707 26.19 25.77 -6.55
C PRO A 707 25.44 26.79 -5.68
N SER A 708 24.72 26.30 -4.68
CA SER A 708 24.10 27.14 -3.65
C SER A 708 24.91 27.02 -2.37
N LYS A 709 24.96 28.07 -1.56
CA LYS A 709 25.60 28.02 -0.25
C LYS A 709 24.61 28.48 0.81
N ARG A 710 24.70 27.87 1.98
CA ARG A 710 23.95 28.33 3.15
C ARG A 710 24.33 29.78 3.48
N GLN A 711 23.34 30.60 3.82
CA GLN A 711 23.49 32.01 4.17
C GLN A 711 22.79 32.28 5.51
N PRO A 712 23.25 33.27 6.30
CA PRO A 712 22.55 33.68 7.51
C PRO A 712 21.13 34.19 7.20
N ARG A 713 20.13 33.64 7.88
CA ARG A 713 18.71 33.98 7.78
C ARG A 713 18.08 34.13 9.17
N PRO A 714 17.13 35.05 9.38
CA PRO A 714 16.42 35.17 10.66
C PRO A 714 15.57 33.91 10.90
N LEU A 715 15.35 33.52 12.16
CA LEU A 715 14.50 32.36 12.48
C LEU A 715 13.03 32.52 12.05
N SER A 716 12.56 33.75 11.86
CA SER A 716 11.24 34.05 11.29
C SER A 716 11.07 33.55 9.85
N ASP A 717 12.16 33.25 9.14
CA ASP A 717 12.08 32.65 7.80
C ASP A 717 11.69 31.16 7.84
N LEU A 718 11.74 30.51 9.03
CA LEU A 718 11.36 29.10 9.18
C LEU A 718 9.85 28.94 9.33
N ARG A 719 9.33 27.85 8.76
CA ARG A 719 8.00 27.32 9.06
C ARG A 719 8.12 26.16 10.05
N ILE A 720 7.54 26.29 11.24
CA ILE A 720 7.67 25.28 12.30
C ILE A 720 6.33 24.56 12.51
N GLY A 721 6.32 23.24 12.34
CA GLY A 721 5.23 22.38 12.77
C GLY A 721 5.36 22.03 14.26
N ILE A 722 4.25 21.92 14.99
CA ILE A 722 4.23 21.46 16.38
C ILE A 722 3.13 20.41 16.53
N ALA A 723 3.46 19.26 17.10
CA ALA A 723 2.49 18.22 17.42
C ALA A 723 2.80 17.56 18.76
N SER A 724 1.76 17.25 19.52
CA SER A 724 1.84 16.52 20.79
C SER A 724 1.24 15.12 20.68
N GLU A 725 1.81 14.18 21.45
CA GLU A 725 1.25 12.84 21.63
C GLU A 725 1.10 12.58 23.13
N GLY A 726 -0.14 12.40 23.59
CA GLY A 726 -0.45 12.22 25.01
C GLY A 726 -0.41 13.53 25.82
N ALA A 727 -0.30 13.41 27.14
CA ALA A 727 -0.27 14.56 28.04
C ALA A 727 1.10 15.24 28.02
N VAL A 728 1.12 16.55 27.76
CA VAL A 728 2.33 17.39 27.78
C VAL A 728 2.38 18.15 29.10
N SER A 729 3.56 18.30 29.70
CA SER A 729 3.70 19.01 30.97
C SER A 729 3.53 20.52 30.83
N GLY A 730 3.06 21.17 31.89
CA GLY A 730 2.78 22.61 31.89
C GLY A 730 4.01 23.48 31.59
N GLU A 731 5.21 22.99 31.89
CA GLU A 731 6.46 23.69 31.58
C GLU A 731 6.76 23.68 30.08
N VAL A 732 6.63 22.51 29.43
CA VAL A 732 6.76 22.39 27.98
C VAL A 732 5.69 23.25 27.30
N VAL A 733 4.45 23.20 27.75
CA VAL A 733 3.36 24.04 27.23
C VAL A 733 3.70 25.53 27.31
N THR A 734 4.23 25.98 28.45
CA THR A 734 4.61 27.39 28.67
C THR A 734 5.73 27.82 27.72
N VAL A 735 6.78 26.99 27.58
CA VAL A 735 7.91 27.28 26.68
C VAL A 735 7.48 27.28 25.22
N ILE A 736 6.66 26.31 24.81
CA ILE A 736 6.11 26.23 23.45
C ILE A 736 5.22 27.43 23.15
N GLY A 737 4.29 27.79 24.03
CA GLY A 737 3.44 28.98 23.86
C GLY A 737 4.25 30.26 23.69
N ALA A 738 5.32 30.43 24.49
CA ALA A 738 6.23 31.57 24.38
C ALA A 738 7.02 31.59 23.05
N LEU A 739 7.46 30.42 22.55
CA LEU A 739 8.11 30.32 21.25
C LEU A 739 7.16 30.71 20.10
N VAL A 740 5.95 30.14 20.10
CA VAL A 740 4.94 30.39 19.07
C VAL A 740 4.60 31.88 19.00
N ASN A 741 4.33 32.48 20.14
CA ASN A 741 4.04 33.90 20.26
C ASN A 741 5.18 34.74 19.64
N ARG A 742 6.44 34.53 20.08
CA ARG A 742 7.58 35.31 19.58
C ARG A 742 7.83 35.14 18.08
N LEU A 743 7.71 33.92 17.54
CA LEU A 743 7.90 33.68 16.11
C LEU A 743 6.82 34.38 15.29
N CYS A 744 5.55 34.13 15.59
CA CYS A 744 4.43 34.66 14.81
C CYS A 744 4.33 36.19 14.88
N SER A 745 4.66 36.81 16.01
CA SER A 745 4.69 38.29 16.13
C SER A 745 5.80 38.96 15.32
N HIS A 746 6.79 38.20 14.84
CA HIS A 746 7.92 38.72 14.05
C HIS A 746 7.96 38.13 12.63
N GLY A 747 6.80 37.74 12.09
CA GLY A 747 6.66 37.26 10.71
C GLY A 747 7.04 35.78 10.52
N GLY A 748 7.17 35.00 11.60
CA GLY A 748 7.30 33.55 11.52
C GLY A 748 5.98 32.84 11.22
N THR A 749 6.08 31.59 10.78
CA THR A 749 4.93 30.72 10.55
C THR A 749 4.99 29.51 11.48
N VAL A 750 3.92 29.27 12.22
CA VAL A 750 3.75 28.07 13.05
C VAL A 750 2.49 27.33 12.62
N ILE A 751 2.56 26.02 12.51
CA ILE A 751 1.45 25.16 12.12
C ILE A 751 1.23 24.10 13.21
N VAL A 752 0.00 24.02 13.72
CA VAL A 752 -0.41 23.05 14.76
C VAL A 752 -1.65 22.28 14.28
N PRO A 753 -1.73 20.95 14.43
CA PRO A 753 -2.96 20.22 14.11
C PRO A 753 -4.16 20.78 14.87
N ALA A 754 -5.30 20.95 14.21
CA ALA A 754 -6.51 21.51 14.84
C ALA A 754 -7.07 20.61 15.96
N THR A 755 -6.70 19.32 15.95
CA THR A 755 -7.07 18.32 16.95
C THR A 755 -6.04 18.15 18.07
N ASP A 756 -4.94 18.91 18.04
CA ASP A 756 -3.84 18.78 19.00
C ASP A 756 -4.26 19.12 20.45
N GLY A 757 -3.70 18.41 21.42
CA GLY A 757 -3.98 18.59 22.84
C GLY A 757 -3.62 19.99 23.36
N LEU A 758 -2.67 20.69 22.72
CA LEU A 758 -2.30 22.07 23.07
C LEU A 758 -3.50 23.04 23.05
N TRP A 759 -4.46 22.84 22.15
CA TRP A 759 -5.65 23.68 22.07
C TRP A 759 -6.61 23.51 23.25
N GLN A 760 -6.48 22.43 24.00
CA GLN A 760 -7.25 22.17 25.21
C GLN A 760 -6.56 22.69 26.48
N ASP A 761 -5.29 23.11 26.38
CA ASP A 761 -4.55 23.65 27.51
C ASP A 761 -4.78 25.17 27.66
N PRO A 762 -5.37 25.64 28.78
CA PRO A 762 -5.66 27.05 28.97
C PRO A 762 -4.41 27.95 28.99
N VAL A 763 -3.26 27.44 29.42
CA VAL A 763 -2.00 28.21 29.42
C VAL A 763 -1.55 28.47 27.99
N TYR A 764 -1.58 27.44 27.15
CA TYR A 764 -1.23 27.58 25.73
C TYR A 764 -2.15 28.56 25.02
N VAL A 765 -3.46 28.37 25.15
CA VAL A 765 -4.47 29.19 24.46
C VAL A 765 -4.37 30.65 24.90
N ASN A 766 -4.30 30.94 26.21
CA ASN A 766 -4.19 32.31 26.71
C ASN A 766 -2.89 33.01 26.30
N THR A 767 -1.80 32.26 26.18
CA THR A 767 -0.48 32.80 25.78
C THR A 767 -0.39 33.09 24.28
N THR A 768 -1.13 32.33 23.46
CA THR A 768 -1.03 32.38 21.99
C THR A 768 -2.16 33.18 21.34
N VAL A 769 -3.41 32.73 21.43
CA VAL A 769 -4.55 33.25 20.65
C VAL A 769 -5.69 33.83 21.50
N GLY A 770 -5.68 33.59 22.81
CA GLY A 770 -6.75 33.97 23.74
C GLY A 770 -7.98 33.07 23.66
N GLU A 771 -8.43 32.71 22.45
CA GLU A 771 -9.55 31.79 22.20
C GLU A 771 -9.30 31.00 20.89
N PHE A 772 -9.69 29.72 20.89
CA PHE A 772 -9.70 28.87 19.69
C PHE A 772 -11.05 28.15 19.59
N ASP A 773 -11.75 28.33 18.48
CA ASP A 773 -13.09 27.79 18.24
C ASP A 773 -13.09 26.38 17.63
N GLY A 774 -11.91 25.77 17.48
CA GLY A 774 -11.72 24.47 16.84
C GLY A 774 -11.65 24.52 15.31
N ARG A 775 -11.79 25.70 14.69
CA ARG A 775 -11.83 25.81 13.22
C ARG A 775 -10.42 25.83 12.63
N ALA A 776 -10.18 24.92 11.69
CA ALA A 776 -8.93 24.90 10.94
C ALA A 776 -8.78 26.13 10.03
N THR A 777 -7.54 26.57 9.89
CA THR A 777 -7.12 27.65 8.96
C THR A 777 -6.54 27.09 7.67
N LEU A 778 -6.02 25.86 7.69
CA LEU A 778 -5.45 25.17 6.53
C LEU A 778 -6.07 23.78 6.39
N PRO A 779 -6.26 23.28 5.16
CA PRO A 779 -6.66 21.89 4.95
C PRO A 779 -5.49 20.96 5.26
N HIS A 780 -5.73 19.68 5.48
CA HIS A 780 -4.66 18.72 5.79
C HIS A 780 -3.60 18.70 4.67
N GLY A 781 -2.32 18.87 5.03
CA GLY A 781 -1.23 19.00 4.06
C GLY A 781 -1.25 20.29 3.24
N GLY A 782 -2.10 21.27 3.58
CA GLY A 782 -2.19 22.56 2.90
C GLY A 782 -1.10 23.54 3.34
N ARG A 783 -0.47 24.21 2.38
CA ARG A 783 0.60 25.18 2.62
C ARG A 783 0.02 26.57 2.95
N PRO A 784 0.52 27.27 3.98
CA PRO A 784 0.06 28.62 4.30
C PRO A 784 0.51 29.65 3.26
N GLU A 785 -0.41 30.51 2.84
CA GLU A 785 -0.13 31.64 1.94
C GLU A 785 0.37 32.89 2.69
N THR A 786 0.06 33.00 3.98
CA THR A 786 0.42 34.13 4.84
C THR A 786 1.17 33.66 6.08
N GLN A 787 1.98 34.55 6.65
CA GLN A 787 2.73 34.26 7.87
C GLN A 787 1.82 34.37 9.11
N GLY A 788 2.10 33.59 10.14
CA GLY A 788 1.34 33.58 11.39
C GLY A 788 1.12 32.18 11.96
N LEU A 789 0.23 32.08 12.95
CA LEU A 789 -0.16 30.81 13.57
C LEU A 789 -1.34 30.20 12.82
N HIS A 790 -1.17 28.97 12.37
CA HIS A 790 -2.19 28.22 11.64
C HIS A 790 -2.59 26.96 12.39
N ALA A 791 -3.89 26.71 12.47
CA ALA A 791 -4.44 25.40 12.76
C ALA A 791 -4.65 24.63 11.44
N VAL A 792 -4.13 23.40 11.32
CA VAL A 792 -4.29 22.55 10.12
C VAL A 792 -5.27 21.41 10.39
N GLU A 793 -6.16 21.09 9.45
CA GLU A 793 -7.01 19.90 9.58
C GLU A 793 -6.17 18.64 9.77
N ASN A 794 -6.61 17.76 10.68
CA ASN A 794 -5.92 16.53 11.01
C ASN A 794 -6.95 15.40 11.20
N PRO A 795 -7.38 14.74 10.11
CA PRO A 795 -8.46 13.75 10.12
C PRO A 795 -7.99 12.37 10.62
N THR A 796 -7.03 12.35 11.55
CA THR A 796 -6.35 11.16 12.07
C THR A 796 -5.78 11.45 13.45
N SER A 797 -5.66 10.41 14.29
CA SER A 797 -4.88 10.45 15.53
C SER A 797 -3.59 9.63 15.42
N HIS A 798 -3.26 9.13 14.23
CA HIS A 798 -2.04 8.40 13.97
C HIS A 798 -0.85 9.36 13.86
N TRP A 799 0.09 9.28 14.81
CA TRP A 799 1.28 10.15 14.91
C TRP A 799 2.01 10.40 13.57
N VAL A 800 2.38 9.33 12.86
CA VAL A 800 3.11 9.45 11.59
C VAL A 800 2.29 10.17 10.50
N GLU A 801 0.98 9.94 10.45
CA GLU A 801 0.12 10.61 9.47
C GLU A 801 -0.02 12.11 9.77
N THR A 802 -0.08 12.48 11.05
CA THR A 802 -0.03 13.88 11.49
C THR A 802 1.30 14.54 11.11
N LEU A 803 2.44 13.88 11.31
CA LEU A 803 3.73 14.38 10.85
C LEU A 803 3.77 14.57 9.34
N THR A 804 3.25 13.61 8.57
CA THR A 804 3.18 13.70 7.12
C THR A 804 2.31 14.89 6.67
N GLY A 805 1.20 15.18 7.36
CA GLY A 805 0.39 16.37 7.10
C GLY A 805 1.09 17.69 7.39
N LEU A 806 1.82 17.78 8.50
CA LEU A 806 2.61 18.97 8.86
C LEU A 806 3.75 19.20 7.88
N ALA A 807 4.51 18.16 7.54
CA ALA A 807 5.59 18.27 6.57
C ALA A 807 5.06 18.62 5.16
N ALA A 808 3.92 18.06 4.73
CA ALA A 808 3.26 18.46 3.49
C ALA A 808 2.82 19.94 3.50
N ALA A 809 2.51 20.53 4.67
CA ALA A 809 2.20 21.96 4.78
C ALA A 809 3.44 22.88 4.57
N GLY A 810 4.63 22.32 4.31
CA GLY A 810 5.82 23.08 3.96
C GLY A 810 6.70 23.47 5.16
N THR A 811 6.59 22.74 6.28
CA THR A 811 7.38 23.00 7.49
C THR A 811 8.85 22.66 7.28
N ASP A 812 9.76 23.57 7.65
CA ASP A 812 11.20 23.35 7.65
C ASP A 812 11.68 22.45 8.81
N MET A 813 10.84 22.32 9.85
CA MET A 813 11.12 21.57 11.08
C MET A 813 9.81 21.25 11.82
N ILE A 814 9.79 20.13 12.53
CA ILE A 814 8.70 19.77 13.44
C ILE A 814 9.23 19.67 14.88
N LEU A 815 8.51 20.27 15.84
CA LEU A 815 8.70 20.07 17.27
C LEU A 815 7.70 19.01 17.74
N ALA A 816 8.21 17.85 18.11
CA ALA A 816 7.43 16.75 18.67
C ALA A 816 7.43 16.84 20.19
N LEU A 817 6.24 16.78 20.79
CA LEU A 817 6.04 16.87 22.24
C LEU A 817 5.59 15.49 22.78
N PRO A 818 6.52 14.57 23.06
CA PRO A 818 6.21 13.23 23.57
C PRO A 818 5.70 13.27 25.00
N GLY A 819 4.61 12.55 25.28
CA GLY A 819 4.06 12.39 26.63
C GLY A 819 4.65 11.22 27.43
N ASP A 820 4.93 10.07 26.80
CA ASP A 820 5.25 8.81 27.50
C ASP A 820 6.49 8.08 26.96
N HIS A 821 6.79 8.18 25.66
CA HIS A 821 7.95 7.57 25.00
C HIS A 821 8.47 8.42 23.81
N PRO A 822 9.72 8.22 23.37
CA PRO A 822 10.24 8.82 22.15
C PRO A 822 9.41 8.49 20.91
N LEU A 823 9.11 9.50 20.11
CA LEU A 823 8.28 9.37 18.91
C LEU A 823 9.12 9.17 17.64
N GLN A 824 8.49 8.62 16.61
CA GLN A 824 9.11 8.51 15.28
C GLN A 824 9.27 9.90 14.66
N GLY A 825 10.40 10.17 14.02
CA GLY A 825 10.62 11.40 13.24
C GLY A 825 10.14 11.28 11.78
N HIS A 826 10.23 12.37 11.03
CA HIS A 826 9.90 12.40 9.60
C HIS A 826 11.16 12.28 8.71
N PRO A 827 11.15 11.50 7.62
CA PRO A 827 12.33 11.29 6.77
C PRO A 827 12.78 12.53 5.96
N LEU A 828 11.87 13.41 5.55
CA LEU A 828 12.20 14.68 4.88
C LEU A 828 12.49 15.84 5.85
N VAL A 829 11.66 16.03 6.87
CA VAL A 829 11.67 17.23 7.72
C VAL A 829 12.27 16.86 9.08
N PRO A 830 13.28 17.60 9.58
CA PRO A 830 13.87 17.30 10.89
C PRO A 830 12.81 17.41 12.01
N THR A 831 12.77 16.42 12.89
CA THR A 831 11.83 16.35 14.02
C THR A 831 12.58 16.40 15.34
N LEU A 832 12.48 17.52 16.07
CA LEU A 832 13.09 17.70 17.40
C LEU A 832 12.13 17.27 18.50
N GLN A 833 12.59 16.42 19.41
CA GLN A 833 11.83 16.04 20.59
C GLN A 833 12.05 17.02 21.74
N VAL A 834 10.96 17.61 22.22
CA VAL A 834 10.96 18.61 23.30
C VAL A 834 10.12 18.08 24.45
N THR A 835 10.72 17.90 25.62
CA THR A 835 10.07 17.30 26.79
C THR A 835 10.63 17.89 28.09
N ASP A 836 10.25 17.33 29.23
CA ASP A 836 10.71 17.67 30.57
C ASP A 836 11.67 16.63 31.17
N ALA A 837 12.09 16.85 32.42
CA ALA A 837 13.07 16.01 33.10
C ALA A 837 12.57 14.57 33.35
N THR A 838 11.24 14.37 33.40
CA THR A 838 10.65 13.05 33.70
C THR A 838 10.94 12.09 32.57
N LEU A 839 10.63 12.48 31.33
CA LEU A 839 10.88 11.65 30.16
C LEU A 839 12.37 11.61 29.80
N SER A 840 13.08 12.75 29.91
CA SER A 840 14.51 12.84 29.60
C SER A 840 15.35 11.91 30.48
N SER A 841 14.97 11.71 31.75
CA SER A 841 15.67 10.79 32.66
C SER A 841 15.63 9.31 32.22
N ARG A 842 14.60 8.92 31.47
CA ARG A 842 14.41 7.55 30.96
C ARG A 842 14.97 7.36 29.55
N PHE A 843 14.93 8.41 28.73
CA PHE A 843 15.22 8.38 27.30
C PHE A 843 16.27 9.42 26.87
N ALA A 844 17.25 9.72 27.71
CA ALA A 844 18.20 10.82 27.51
C ALA A 844 18.93 10.80 26.16
N ASP A 845 19.18 9.61 25.60
CA ASP A 845 19.86 9.46 24.31
C ASP A 845 18.94 9.67 23.10
N ASP A 846 17.62 9.72 23.32
CA ASP A 846 16.59 9.86 22.29
C ASP A 846 15.93 11.26 22.31
N ILE A 847 16.13 12.06 23.37
CA ILE A 847 15.54 13.39 23.57
C ILE A 847 16.48 14.54 23.19
N ASP A 848 15.99 15.50 22.39
CA ASP A 848 16.79 16.61 21.89
C ASP A 848 16.84 17.82 22.83
N VAL A 849 15.72 18.14 23.48
CA VAL A 849 15.57 19.30 24.37
C VAL A 849 14.79 18.90 25.63
N ASP A 850 15.40 19.19 26.77
CA ASP A 850 14.78 19.19 28.09
C ASP A 850 14.56 20.66 28.51
N VAL A 851 13.29 21.05 28.69
CA VAL A 851 12.93 22.46 28.95
C VAL A 851 13.18 22.89 30.40
N GLU A 852 13.22 21.96 31.36
CA GLU A 852 13.46 22.25 32.79
C GLU A 852 14.88 22.78 33.01
N ALA A 853 15.84 22.28 32.24
CA ALA A 853 17.24 22.58 32.44
C ALA A 853 17.62 24.03 32.06
N ASN A 854 16.99 24.61 31.02
CA ASN A 854 17.47 25.87 30.42
C ASN A 854 16.38 26.72 29.70
N GLY A 855 15.10 26.31 29.72
CA GLY A 855 13.96 27.10 29.20
C GLY A 855 13.99 27.39 27.68
N LEU A 856 13.31 28.47 27.28
CA LEU A 856 13.10 28.87 25.88
C LEU A 856 14.40 29.12 25.10
N ASP A 857 15.45 29.64 25.75
CA ASP A 857 16.69 29.99 25.06
C ASP A 857 17.43 28.76 24.51
N LEU A 858 17.39 27.64 25.24
CA LEU A 858 17.94 26.36 24.76
C LEU A 858 17.15 25.83 23.56
N LEU A 859 15.82 25.88 23.62
CA LEU A 859 14.97 25.46 22.51
C LEU A 859 15.26 26.28 21.25
N VAL A 860 15.31 27.61 21.37
CA VAL A 860 15.64 28.51 20.25
C VAL A 860 17.03 28.22 19.68
N ALA A 861 18.04 27.99 20.54
CA ALA A 861 19.38 27.62 20.09
C ALA A 861 19.37 26.29 19.33
N ARG A 862 18.66 25.28 19.84
CA ARG A 862 18.58 23.96 19.20
C ARG A 862 17.87 24.03 17.85
N VAL A 863 16.79 24.80 17.75
CA VAL A 863 16.10 25.09 16.47
C VAL A 863 17.09 25.73 15.48
N ALA A 864 17.84 26.75 15.88
CA ALA A 864 18.81 27.40 15.00
C ALA A 864 19.94 26.47 14.54
N GLU A 865 20.48 25.64 15.43
CA GLU A 865 21.52 24.65 15.11
C GLU A 865 21.01 23.57 14.16
N THR A 866 19.78 23.11 14.38
CA THR A 866 19.14 22.08 13.54
C THR A 866 18.86 22.63 12.15
N ALA A 867 18.29 23.83 12.05
CA ALA A 867 18.05 24.51 10.78
C ALA A 867 19.36 24.86 10.04
N SER A 868 20.45 25.07 10.78
CA SER A 868 21.80 25.28 10.21
C SER A 868 22.49 23.98 9.76
N GLY A 869 21.94 22.81 10.10
CA GLY A 869 22.55 21.51 9.85
C GLY A 869 23.75 21.19 10.76
N SER A 870 23.98 21.96 11.83
CA SER A 870 25.05 21.70 12.80
C SER A 870 24.61 20.74 13.92
N TYR A 871 23.32 20.45 14.01
CA TYR A 871 22.74 19.43 14.88
C TYR A 871 21.80 18.54 14.08
N THR A 872 21.87 17.23 14.32
CA THR A 872 20.93 16.25 13.75
C THR A 872 20.00 15.78 14.86
N PRO A 873 18.68 15.92 14.73
CA PRO A 873 17.74 15.40 15.71
C PRO A 873 17.95 13.92 15.96
N ARG A 874 17.84 13.50 17.22
CA ARG A 874 18.19 12.13 17.64
C ARG A 874 17.36 11.07 16.94
N THR A 875 16.05 11.27 16.81
CA THR A 875 15.16 10.34 16.10
C THR A 875 15.61 10.09 14.65
N VAL A 876 15.97 11.17 13.95
CA VAL A 876 16.50 11.12 12.57
C VAL A 876 17.88 10.48 12.53
N GLY A 877 18.78 10.88 13.42
CA GLY A 877 20.15 10.35 13.50
C GLY A 877 20.21 8.85 13.82
N LEU A 878 19.25 8.36 14.59
CA LEU A 878 19.10 6.94 14.94
C LEU A 878 18.30 6.16 13.87
N GLY A 879 17.73 6.83 12.87
CA GLY A 879 16.90 6.21 11.85
C GLY A 879 15.51 5.79 12.34
N ASN A 880 15.07 6.30 13.50
CA ASN A 880 13.71 6.11 14.01
C ASN A 880 12.75 7.08 13.31
N THR A 881 12.55 6.87 12.02
CA THR A 881 11.67 7.70 11.18
C THR A 881 10.67 6.85 10.43
N ASP A 882 9.50 7.40 10.15
CA ASP A 882 8.50 6.75 9.30
C ASP A 882 7.71 7.76 8.48
N PHE A 883 6.94 7.28 7.50
CA PHE A 883 6.14 8.10 6.61
C PHE A 883 4.86 7.37 6.21
N GLN A 884 3.72 8.05 6.31
CA GLN A 884 2.45 7.46 5.93
C GLN A 884 1.40 8.55 5.65
N PHE A 885 0.71 8.46 4.51
CA PHE A 885 -0.41 9.34 4.23
C PHE A 885 -1.66 8.90 5.01
N THR A 886 -2.46 9.89 5.42
CA THR A 886 -3.79 9.62 5.97
C THR A 886 -4.79 9.29 4.88
N ARG A 887 -5.72 8.38 5.19
CA ARG A 887 -6.92 8.13 4.39
C ARG A 887 -8.08 9.06 4.75
N GLY A 888 -7.89 9.96 5.72
CA GLY A 888 -8.96 10.79 6.26
C GLY A 888 -10.06 9.96 6.92
N LEU A 889 -11.26 10.55 7.03
CA LEU A 889 -12.39 9.93 7.72
C LEU A 889 -13.24 9.02 6.82
N LEU A 890 -13.11 9.13 5.49
CA LEU A 890 -13.93 8.41 4.51
C LEU A 890 -13.13 7.44 3.62
N GLY A 891 -11.81 7.33 3.80
CA GLY A 891 -11.01 6.46 2.95
C GLY A 891 -11.14 4.99 3.32
N VAL A 892 -11.32 4.16 2.28
CA VAL A 892 -11.51 2.71 2.39
C VAL A 892 -10.56 1.97 1.45
N SER A 893 -10.30 0.69 1.72
CA SER A 893 -9.53 -0.21 0.85
C SER A 893 -10.46 -0.84 -0.19
N MET A 894 -10.12 -0.83 -1.49
CA MET A 894 -10.86 -1.50 -2.58
C MET A 894 -9.91 -1.94 -3.70
#